data_AF-A0A6G0RXC1-F1
#
_entry.id   AF-A0A6G0RXC1-F1
#
_cell.length_a   1.000
_cell.length_b   1.000
_cell.length_c   1.000
_cell.angle_alpha   90.00
_cell.angle_beta   90.00
_cell.angle_gamma   90.00
#
_symmetry.space_group_name_H-M   'P 1'
#
loop_
_entity.id
_entity.type
_entity.pdbx_description
1 polymer ?
#
loop_
_entity_poly.entity_id
_entity_poly.type
_entity_poly.pdbx_seq_one_letter_code
_entity_poly.pdbx_strand_id
1 'polypeptide(L)'
;MTTTMSKTMKSFWMDSKIPEDSRWHSKHEGDFRTTDRLADHFVGKLRDECRDEVSEVAIMVRFTRLLKEALDSYESQTNQLLKLADTGRVVTLLHGSINSALDTIDIHDPDVREDWHSHLLIEREDRLQVFKDFIKDDEQVMAALGNKNQQLEIVTLLRYCVEKYHDGLTPFAGKDEKYRDKLTSGELDTIAMVYDVVAQKAGIVSGKLPEWFVTSDHEWAWVSKAKLEDSKLGWEDIAREKDADEKVSDEVRGEVCEEVCVRLASIWTELNHPHLRKFYGASYVGKPFVIHESCFTPTYEKNVWRYLANCALGLQYVHDRGLVYHDVFPATLLSTYSERRGVLDGLGLVPRSRVDRSRAIGNSNVYGNQADDQETAVSFDVLRFGMAVFFLLLGARNSNLPGATRDKTFDSWKHKTSTRLPEVKPGFISDEEWDILQDLCAESPVDRAKLEDLVFKMELLAKDEAQDDANQTQQEMPDISSYVIPSYGSTVRELLDELLEEHEEDFTPMDQSVFNRLEDVYNQLENAGELPEILVEDFSLLVCAFFQKVEAFTSDSSDASIQIASQSVAGQNYHFHHQLDHLVQTFPQLQGMDTVHRWQPTWDKAQQDQRDVFLEYLKNPSTFLRKTSRPEDIAMLRFEAQTRAGAYAPDVAEAMNMVLKEAEERGIKSASTIPKWFIPNYQVKLEKRIGDGGFAFVNLGKWFGTDVVVKRLKPVKDKKTIPERPAIFKDKEWDLVQRMCRWDPQKRIGIGAVIKILEDIGVSNLIETGGKIGPTKIDAKTRSKS
;
A
#
# COMPACT_ATOMS: atom_id res chain seq x y z
N MET A 1 43.25 -6.75 50.72
CA MET A 1 42.07 -5.91 50.49
C MET A 1 41.30 -6.50 49.34
N THR A 2 40.29 -7.28 49.70
CA THR A 2 39.30 -7.92 48.83
C THR A 2 38.30 -6.86 48.41
N THR A 3 38.38 -6.40 47.17
CA THR A 3 37.34 -5.53 46.59
C THR A 3 36.17 -6.42 46.19
N THR A 4 35.21 -6.54 47.08
CA THR A 4 33.87 -7.11 46.82
C THR A 4 33.25 -6.36 45.64
N MET A 5 33.20 -7.02 44.49
CA MET A 5 32.29 -6.64 43.42
C MET A 5 30.86 -6.69 43.94
N SER A 6 30.11 -5.63 43.62
CA SER A 6 28.71 -5.48 43.98
C SER A 6 27.89 -6.69 43.55
N LYS A 7 27.06 -7.21 44.46
CA LYS A 7 26.06 -8.27 44.19
C LYS A 7 25.02 -7.88 43.12
N THR A 8 25.04 -6.65 42.60
CA THR A 8 24.05 -6.10 41.67
C THR A 8 24.41 -6.26 40.19
N MET A 9 25.51 -6.92 39.82
CA MET A 9 25.87 -7.25 38.42
C MET A 9 26.08 -8.75 38.20
N LYS A 10 25.21 -9.60 38.76
CA LYS A 10 25.22 -11.04 38.47
C LYS A 10 24.39 -11.32 37.21
N SER A 11 25.11 -11.75 36.17
CA SER A 11 24.67 -12.41 34.92
C SER A 11 23.39 -11.88 34.28
N PHE A 12 23.53 -11.11 33.21
CA PHE A 12 22.38 -10.86 32.35
C PHE A 12 22.17 -12.03 31.38
N TRP A 13 21.32 -12.94 31.82
CA TRP A 13 20.45 -13.79 31.02
C TRP A 13 19.06 -13.67 31.64
N MET A 14 17.98 -13.81 30.86
CA MET A 14 16.58 -13.47 31.25
C MET A 14 15.95 -14.35 32.37
N ASP A 15 16.72 -14.86 33.31
CA ASP A 15 16.31 -15.83 34.34
C ASP A 15 15.23 -15.30 35.28
N SER A 16 15.22 -14.00 35.59
CA SER A 16 14.20 -13.42 36.49
C SER A 16 12.80 -13.35 35.88
N LYS A 17 12.68 -13.48 34.55
CA LYS A 17 11.41 -13.40 33.81
C LYS A 17 11.05 -14.70 33.08
N ILE A 18 11.96 -15.68 33.06
CA ILE A 18 11.75 -16.97 32.40
C ILE A 18 11.51 -18.02 33.49
N PRO A 19 10.47 -18.85 33.39
CA PRO A 19 10.26 -19.96 34.32
C PRO A 19 11.47 -20.88 34.36
N GLU A 20 11.86 -21.33 35.55
CA GLU A 20 13.03 -22.18 35.70
C GLU A 20 12.94 -23.51 34.90
N ASP A 21 11.76 -24.00 34.62
CA ASP A 21 11.50 -25.21 33.83
C ASP A 21 11.50 -24.97 32.30
N SER A 22 11.68 -23.73 31.85
CA SER A 22 11.78 -23.38 30.44
C SER A 22 13.13 -23.77 29.84
N ARG A 23 13.13 -24.27 28.59
CA ARG A 23 14.37 -24.53 27.81
C ARG A 23 15.23 -23.28 27.57
N TRP A 24 14.63 -22.11 27.71
CA TRP A 24 15.27 -20.80 27.58
C TRP A 24 15.84 -20.27 28.89
N HIS A 25 15.82 -21.05 29.98
CA HIS A 25 16.39 -20.63 31.26
C HIS A 25 17.88 -21.01 31.35
N SER A 26 18.75 -20.10 31.82
CA SER A 26 20.22 -20.30 31.81
C SER A 26 20.69 -21.50 32.65
N LYS A 27 19.88 -21.89 33.65
CA LYS A 27 20.14 -23.01 34.55
C LYS A 27 20.38 -24.35 33.84
N HIS A 28 19.86 -24.51 32.62
CA HIS A 28 20.05 -25.73 31.83
C HIS A 28 21.32 -25.63 30.99
N GLU A 29 21.97 -26.75 30.70
CA GLU A 29 23.20 -26.83 29.89
C GLU A 29 23.02 -27.85 28.76
N GLY A 30 23.48 -27.53 27.55
CA GLY A 30 23.32 -28.39 26.38
C GLY A 30 21.88 -28.57 25.91
N ASP A 31 21.52 -29.75 25.42
CA ASP A 31 20.19 -29.96 24.86
C ASP A 31 19.15 -30.12 25.98
N PHE A 32 18.06 -29.35 25.92
CA PHE A 32 16.93 -29.47 26.86
C PHE A 32 15.76 -30.16 26.17
N ARG A 33 15.42 -31.38 26.58
CA ARG A 33 14.41 -32.20 25.90
C ARG A 33 12.99 -31.75 26.23
N THR A 34 12.34 -31.09 25.28
CA THR A 34 10.91 -30.71 25.37
C THR A 34 9.99 -31.84 24.90
N THR A 35 8.70 -31.72 25.21
CA THR A 35 7.67 -32.68 24.78
C THR A 35 7.53 -32.74 23.25
N ASP A 36 7.67 -31.60 22.57
CA ASP A 36 7.53 -31.47 21.12
C ASP A 36 8.86 -31.63 20.36
N ARG A 37 9.99 -31.69 21.07
CA ARG A 37 11.35 -31.98 20.57
C ARG A 37 11.94 -30.96 19.58
N LEU A 38 11.14 -30.06 19.02
CA LEU A 38 11.54 -29.19 17.91
C LEU A 38 12.47 -28.06 18.35
N ALA A 39 13.68 -28.00 17.77
CA ALA A 39 14.74 -27.02 18.01
C ALA A 39 15.42 -27.10 19.39
N ASP A 40 15.32 -28.23 20.10
CA ASP A 40 15.93 -28.37 21.43
C ASP A 40 17.45 -28.22 21.37
N HIS A 41 18.09 -28.80 20.36
CA HIS A 41 19.52 -28.69 20.11
C HIS A 41 19.94 -27.25 19.81
N PHE A 42 19.26 -26.60 18.85
CA PHE A 42 19.59 -25.24 18.43
C PHE A 42 19.46 -24.24 19.59
N VAL A 43 18.37 -24.33 20.37
CA VAL A 43 18.18 -23.48 21.57
C VAL A 43 19.25 -23.77 22.62
N GLY A 44 19.64 -25.04 22.79
CA GLY A 44 20.78 -25.44 23.63
C GLY A 44 22.08 -24.73 23.24
N LYS A 45 22.43 -24.76 21.94
CA LYS A 45 23.62 -24.09 21.42
C LYS A 45 23.60 -22.58 21.61
N LEU A 46 22.48 -21.91 21.30
CA LEU A 46 22.32 -20.47 21.54
C LEU A 46 22.48 -20.12 23.02
N ARG A 47 21.93 -20.96 23.91
CA ARG A 47 22.03 -20.77 25.35
C ARG A 47 23.47 -20.90 25.85
N ASP A 48 24.16 -21.94 25.39
CA ASP A 48 25.56 -22.17 25.78
C ASP A 48 26.48 -21.06 25.25
N GLU A 49 26.25 -20.58 24.02
CA GLU A 49 27.00 -19.45 23.44
C GLU A 49 26.80 -18.15 24.24
N CYS A 50 25.58 -17.89 24.71
CA CYS A 50 25.28 -16.67 25.44
C CYS A 50 25.54 -16.77 26.96
N ARG A 51 26.02 -17.93 27.47
CA ARG A 51 26.08 -18.25 28.90
C ARG A 51 26.97 -17.31 29.72
N ASP A 52 28.10 -16.92 29.14
CA ASP A 52 29.10 -16.08 29.81
C ASP A 52 28.97 -14.59 29.44
N GLU A 53 27.98 -14.24 28.63
CA GLU A 53 27.74 -12.86 28.18
C GLU A 53 27.10 -12.03 29.29
N VAL A 54 27.56 -10.79 29.44
CA VAL A 54 27.15 -9.89 30.53
C VAL A 54 26.40 -8.66 30.03
N SER A 55 26.30 -8.47 28.71
CA SER A 55 25.69 -7.31 28.06
C SER A 55 24.33 -7.63 27.43
N GLU A 56 23.28 -6.90 27.82
CA GLU A 56 21.94 -7.04 27.20
C GLU A 56 21.90 -6.63 25.73
N VAL A 57 22.87 -5.81 25.33
CA VAL A 57 23.01 -5.32 23.95
C VAL A 57 23.94 -6.20 23.11
N ALA A 58 24.46 -7.30 23.66
CA ALA A 58 25.17 -8.29 22.87
C ALA A 58 24.26 -8.80 21.75
N ILE A 59 24.82 -8.93 20.54
CA ILE A 59 24.04 -9.26 19.34
C ILE A 59 23.34 -10.61 19.52
N MET A 60 24.06 -11.62 20.04
CA MET A 60 23.51 -12.96 20.26
C MET A 60 22.45 -13.03 21.36
N VAL A 61 22.59 -12.23 22.43
CA VAL A 61 21.55 -12.14 23.47
C VAL A 61 20.27 -11.51 22.90
N ARG A 62 20.39 -10.45 22.09
CA ARG A 62 19.23 -9.83 21.41
C ARG A 62 18.61 -10.76 20.39
N PHE A 63 19.42 -11.47 19.59
CA PHE A 63 18.97 -12.46 18.64
C PHE A 63 18.17 -13.58 19.33
N THR A 64 18.73 -14.17 20.39
CA THR A 64 18.08 -15.25 21.15
C THR A 64 16.76 -14.79 21.75
N ARG A 65 16.69 -13.55 22.27
CA ARG A 65 15.43 -12.96 22.75
C ARG A 65 14.38 -12.83 21.65
N LEU A 66 14.75 -12.29 20.49
CA LEU A 66 13.84 -12.13 19.35
C LEU A 66 13.35 -13.48 18.83
N LEU A 67 14.22 -14.49 18.80
CA LEU A 67 13.83 -15.85 18.42
C LEU A 67 12.85 -16.47 19.43
N LYS A 68 13.10 -16.34 20.74
CA LYS A 68 12.14 -16.76 21.77
C LYS A 68 10.79 -16.08 21.58
N GLU A 69 10.77 -14.76 21.38
CA GLU A 69 9.55 -13.99 21.12
C GLU A 69 8.80 -14.49 19.87
N ALA A 70 9.52 -14.85 18.80
CA ALA A 70 8.93 -15.40 17.58
C ALA A 70 8.39 -16.84 17.71
N LEU A 71 8.94 -17.62 18.66
CA LEU A 71 8.50 -18.99 18.98
C LEU A 71 7.45 -19.05 20.10
N ASP A 72 7.21 -17.95 20.82
CA ASP A 72 6.36 -17.92 22.01
C ASP A 72 4.92 -18.40 21.73
N SER A 73 4.34 -17.97 20.61
CA SER A 73 2.99 -18.39 20.17
C SER A 73 2.90 -19.88 19.89
N TYR A 74 3.99 -20.49 19.42
CA TYR A 74 4.07 -21.91 19.12
C TYR A 74 4.32 -22.73 20.38
N GLU A 75 5.28 -22.32 21.21
CA GLU A 75 5.64 -23.05 22.43
C GLU A 75 4.48 -23.06 23.44
N SER A 76 3.76 -21.95 23.56
CA SER A 76 2.58 -21.80 24.42
C SER A 76 1.32 -22.52 23.93
N GLN A 77 1.29 -22.96 22.66
CA GLN A 77 0.13 -23.66 22.11
C GLN A 77 -0.03 -25.03 22.78
N THR A 78 -1.17 -25.27 23.41
CA THR A 78 -1.45 -26.54 24.10
C THR A 78 -2.19 -27.54 23.22
N ASN A 79 -2.90 -27.05 22.20
CA ASN A 79 -3.63 -27.89 21.25
C ASN A 79 -2.67 -28.50 20.23
N GLN A 80 -2.55 -29.83 20.22
CA GLN A 80 -1.65 -30.57 19.34
C GLN A 80 -1.98 -30.39 17.85
N LEU A 81 -3.26 -30.26 17.51
CA LEU A 81 -3.69 -30.07 16.11
C LEU A 81 -3.25 -28.69 15.59
N LEU A 82 -3.38 -27.65 16.43
CA LEU A 82 -2.89 -26.30 16.11
C LEU A 82 -1.36 -26.23 16.06
N LYS A 83 -0.66 -26.96 16.95
CA LYS A 83 0.81 -27.11 16.89
C LYS A 83 1.27 -27.74 15.57
N LEU A 84 0.60 -28.80 15.13
CA LEU A 84 0.90 -29.43 13.85
C LEU A 84 0.67 -28.47 12.68
N ALA A 85 -0.45 -27.73 12.71
CA ALA A 85 -0.80 -26.75 11.68
C ALA A 85 0.19 -25.58 11.56
N ASP A 86 1.03 -25.36 12.56
CA ASP A 86 2.04 -24.29 12.58
C ASP A 86 3.46 -24.77 12.18
N THR A 87 3.61 -26.05 11.86
CA THR A 87 4.91 -26.68 11.57
C THR A 87 5.67 -25.96 10.47
N GLY A 88 5.01 -25.65 9.34
CA GLY A 88 5.66 -25.01 8.19
C GLY A 88 6.27 -23.65 8.55
N ARG A 89 5.53 -22.81 9.28
CA ARG A 89 5.99 -21.48 9.73
C ARG A 89 7.21 -21.61 10.64
N VAL A 90 7.13 -22.47 11.64
CA VAL A 90 8.18 -22.62 12.66
C VAL A 90 9.44 -23.21 12.06
N VAL A 91 9.32 -24.20 11.17
CA VAL A 91 10.47 -24.77 10.44
C VAL A 91 11.16 -23.69 9.59
N THR A 92 10.42 -22.91 8.79
CA THR A 92 11.01 -21.83 7.98
C THR A 92 11.72 -20.80 8.86
N LEU A 93 11.12 -20.41 9.99
CA LEU A 93 11.74 -19.50 10.96
C LEU A 93 13.05 -20.07 11.53
N LEU A 94 13.05 -21.34 11.94
CA LEU A 94 14.21 -22.00 12.54
C LEU A 94 15.36 -22.12 11.55
N HIS A 95 15.09 -22.47 10.29
CA HIS A 95 16.11 -22.51 9.23
C HIS A 95 16.76 -21.15 9.00
N GLY A 96 15.96 -20.11 8.84
CA GLY A 96 16.48 -18.75 8.72
C GLY A 96 17.29 -18.34 9.96
N SER A 97 16.85 -18.76 11.15
CA SER A 97 17.49 -18.43 12.42
C SER A 97 18.82 -19.16 12.61
N ILE A 98 18.93 -20.44 12.23
CA ILE A 98 20.19 -21.20 12.29
C ILE A 98 21.25 -20.52 11.44
N ASN A 99 20.92 -20.20 10.18
CA ASN A 99 21.86 -19.55 9.28
C ASN A 99 22.24 -18.15 9.80
N SER A 100 21.27 -17.36 10.24
CA SER A 100 21.53 -16.03 10.81
C SER A 100 22.41 -16.10 12.06
N ALA A 101 22.19 -17.09 12.94
CA ALA A 101 22.97 -17.27 14.15
C ALA A 101 24.43 -17.61 13.82
N LEU A 102 24.66 -18.62 12.95
CA LEU A 102 25.99 -19.05 12.52
C LEU A 102 26.78 -17.92 11.86
N ASP A 103 26.12 -17.15 10.99
CA ASP A 103 26.73 -15.98 10.36
C ASP A 103 27.04 -14.87 11.38
N THR A 104 26.21 -14.70 12.43
CA THR A 104 26.46 -13.70 13.48
C THR A 104 27.66 -14.05 14.36
N ILE A 105 27.91 -15.34 14.60
CA ILE A 105 29.05 -15.84 15.39
C ILE A 105 30.29 -16.13 14.55
N ASP A 106 30.30 -15.70 13.28
CA ASP A 106 31.42 -15.86 12.34
C ASP A 106 31.83 -17.33 12.09
N ILE A 107 30.88 -18.27 12.25
CA ILE A 107 31.09 -19.69 11.94
C ILE A 107 30.76 -19.94 10.46
N HIS A 108 31.83 -20.05 9.67
CA HIS A 108 31.76 -20.38 8.24
C HIS A 108 32.10 -21.84 7.92
N ASP A 109 32.34 -22.66 8.95
CA ASP A 109 32.60 -24.09 8.77
C ASP A 109 31.33 -24.80 8.25
N PRO A 110 31.37 -25.37 7.03
CA PRO A 110 30.22 -26.07 6.46
C PRO A 110 29.81 -27.30 7.29
N ASP A 111 30.75 -27.96 7.97
CA ASP A 111 30.46 -29.18 8.75
C ASP A 111 29.63 -28.85 10.00
N VAL A 112 29.92 -27.72 10.66
CA VAL A 112 29.14 -27.23 11.81
C VAL A 112 27.74 -26.80 11.37
N ARG A 113 27.62 -26.13 10.21
CA ARG A 113 26.33 -25.76 9.64
C ARG A 113 25.50 -27.00 9.30
N GLU A 114 26.13 -28.00 8.67
CA GLU A 114 25.52 -29.29 8.39
C GLU A 114 25.04 -29.99 9.68
N ASP A 115 25.84 -29.97 10.74
CA ASP A 115 25.50 -30.59 12.03
C ASP A 115 24.22 -30.00 12.64
N TRP A 116 24.10 -28.67 12.69
CA TRP A 116 22.92 -28.01 13.28
C TRP A 116 21.65 -28.30 12.48
N HIS A 117 21.74 -28.26 11.15
CA HIS A 117 20.63 -28.59 10.25
C HIS A 117 20.24 -30.08 10.32
N SER A 118 21.22 -30.96 10.51
CA SER A 118 20.98 -32.40 10.69
C SER A 118 20.24 -32.70 11.99
N HIS A 119 20.62 -32.05 13.10
CA HIS A 119 19.90 -32.18 14.37
C HIS A 119 18.46 -31.67 14.25
N LEU A 120 18.23 -30.54 13.57
CA LEU A 120 16.88 -30.05 13.33
C LEU A 120 16.03 -31.04 12.51
N LEU A 121 16.61 -31.70 11.50
CA LEU A 121 15.91 -32.72 10.73
C LEU A 121 15.51 -33.92 11.61
N ILE A 122 16.43 -34.41 12.46
CA ILE A 122 16.14 -35.52 13.40
C ILE A 122 15.00 -35.14 14.34
N GLU A 123 15.03 -33.94 14.90
CA GLU A 123 13.97 -33.44 15.79
C GLU A 123 12.61 -33.31 15.06
N ARG A 124 12.63 -32.87 13.80
CA ARG A 124 11.44 -32.80 12.94
C ARG A 124 10.86 -34.18 12.63
N GLU A 125 11.68 -35.21 12.48
CA GLU A 125 11.23 -36.58 12.26
C GLU A 125 10.69 -37.21 13.56
N ASP A 126 11.42 -37.07 14.66
CA ASP A 126 11.06 -37.60 15.98
C ASP A 126 9.66 -37.14 16.42
N ARG A 127 9.36 -35.84 16.23
CA ARG A 127 8.09 -35.26 16.69
C ARG A 127 6.86 -35.75 15.93
N LEU A 128 7.01 -36.26 14.71
CA LEU A 128 5.86 -36.78 13.93
C LEU A 128 5.15 -37.93 14.64
N GLN A 129 5.90 -38.71 15.42
CA GLN A 129 5.34 -39.82 16.18
C GLN A 129 4.34 -39.35 17.24
N VAL A 130 4.56 -38.16 17.83
CA VAL A 130 3.65 -37.55 18.82
C VAL A 130 2.26 -37.34 18.21
N PHE A 131 2.20 -36.81 16.99
CA PHE A 131 0.92 -36.57 16.30
C PHE A 131 0.26 -37.87 15.83
N LYS A 132 1.05 -38.84 15.35
CA LYS A 132 0.55 -40.15 14.93
C LYS A 132 -0.05 -40.94 16.08
N ASP A 133 0.49 -40.80 17.29
CA ASP A 133 -0.07 -41.44 18.48
C ASP A 133 -1.27 -40.65 19.03
N PHE A 134 -1.22 -39.32 18.98
CA PHE A 134 -2.32 -38.45 19.38
C PHE A 134 -3.61 -38.76 18.63
N ILE A 135 -3.57 -38.93 17.30
CA ILE A 135 -4.78 -39.19 16.50
C ILE A 135 -5.42 -40.57 16.71
N LYS A 136 -4.75 -41.49 17.40
CA LYS A 136 -5.31 -42.81 17.74
C LYS A 136 -6.23 -42.75 18.96
N ASP A 137 -6.13 -41.70 19.76
CA ASP A 137 -6.97 -41.47 20.93
C ASP A 137 -8.17 -40.59 20.55
N ASP A 138 -9.30 -41.25 20.30
CA ASP A 138 -10.53 -40.59 19.90
C ASP A 138 -11.03 -39.55 20.91
N GLU A 139 -10.83 -39.77 22.22
CA GLU A 139 -11.26 -38.84 23.26
C GLU A 139 -10.39 -37.58 23.24
N GLN A 140 -9.08 -37.73 23.12
CA GLN A 140 -8.16 -36.58 23.02
C GLN A 140 -8.36 -35.77 21.74
N VAL A 141 -8.60 -36.44 20.61
CA VAL A 141 -8.89 -35.75 19.34
C VAL A 141 -10.18 -34.94 19.46
N MET A 142 -11.26 -35.53 19.98
CA MET A 142 -12.53 -34.81 20.16
C MET A 142 -12.40 -33.65 21.15
N ALA A 143 -11.63 -33.82 22.22
CA ALA A 143 -11.33 -32.75 23.17
C ALA A 143 -10.54 -31.59 22.51
N ALA A 144 -9.57 -31.89 21.65
CA ALA A 144 -8.79 -30.88 20.93
C ALA A 144 -9.57 -30.19 19.81
N LEU A 145 -10.56 -30.86 19.21
CA LEU A 145 -11.43 -30.25 18.19
C LEU A 145 -12.31 -29.14 18.78
N GLY A 146 -12.77 -29.31 20.02
CA GLY A 146 -13.56 -28.29 20.71
C GLY A 146 -14.85 -27.93 19.96
N ASN A 147 -15.18 -26.63 19.98
CA ASN A 147 -16.40 -26.09 19.35
C ASN A 147 -16.26 -25.94 17.82
N LYS A 148 -17.35 -25.58 17.14
CA LYS A 148 -17.37 -25.42 15.68
C LYS A 148 -16.34 -24.41 15.16
N ASN A 149 -16.09 -23.31 15.88
CA ASN A 149 -15.12 -22.30 15.48
C ASN A 149 -13.69 -22.85 15.51
N GLN A 150 -13.35 -23.62 16.55
CA GLN A 150 -12.05 -24.28 16.67
C GLN A 150 -11.88 -25.42 15.65
N GLN A 151 -12.96 -26.16 15.35
CA GLN A 151 -12.95 -27.18 14.29
C GLN A 151 -12.63 -26.55 12.92
N LEU A 152 -13.30 -25.45 12.57
CA LEU A 152 -13.03 -24.72 11.33
C LEU A 152 -11.61 -24.16 11.30
N GLU A 153 -11.12 -23.63 12.42
CA GLU A 153 -9.74 -23.16 12.57
C GLU A 153 -8.73 -24.26 12.29
N ILE A 154 -8.87 -25.42 12.95
CA ILE A 154 -7.93 -26.52 12.79
C ILE A 154 -7.89 -27.02 11.34
N VAL A 155 -9.04 -27.30 10.74
CA VAL A 155 -9.11 -27.81 9.36
C VAL A 155 -8.51 -26.79 8.38
N THR A 156 -8.81 -25.50 8.57
CA THR A 156 -8.30 -24.42 7.70
C THR A 156 -6.80 -24.21 7.85
N LEU A 157 -6.27 -24.22 9.08
CA LEU A 157 -4.84 -24.02 9.33
C LEU A 157 -3.99 -25.21 8.87
N LEU A 158 -4.46 -26.44 9.03
CA LEU A 158 -3.78 -27.63 8.50
C LEU A 158 -3.65 -27.55 6.97
N ARG A 159 -4.74 -27.17 6.29
CA ARG A 159 -4.73 -26.94 4.83
C ARG A 159 -3.78 -25.81 4.45
N TYR A 160 -3.83 -24.69 5.16
CA TYR A 160 -2.95 -23.55 4.92
C TYR A 160 -1.47 -23.90 5.05
N CYS A 161 -1.12 -24.69 6.07
CA CYS A 161 0.25 -25.14 6.28
C CYS A 161 0.79 -25.84 5.04
N VAL A 162 0.00 -26.73 4.45
CA VAL A 162 0.36 -27.41 3.20
C VAL A 162 0.40 -26.42 2.04
N GLU A 163 -0.67 -25.65 1.78
CA GLU A 163 -0.73 -24.75 0.62
C GLU A 163 0.42 -23.71 0.60
N LYS A 164 0.88 -23.25 1.76
CA LYS A 164 1.92 -22.23 1.87
C LYS A 164 3.35 -22.77 1.95
N TYR A 165 3.55 -23.86 2.69
CA TYR A 165 4.88 -24.37 3.02
C TYR A 165 5.24 -25.67 2.27
N HIS A 166 4.44 -26.03 1.26
CA HIS A 166 4.78 -27.01 0.23
C HIS A 166 5.22 -26.30 -1.05
N ASP A 167 6.40 -26.63 -1.57
CA ASP A 167 6.91 -26.03 -2.82
C ASP A 167 6.48 -26.79 -4.07
N GLY A 168 6.07 -28.06 -3.97
CA GLY A 168 5.67 -28.94 -5.07
C GLY A 168 6.69 -29.13 -6.19
N LEU A 169 7.90 -28.60 -6.02
CA LEU A 169 8.86 -28.34 -7.09
C LEU A 169 10.27 -28.81 -6.73
N THR A 170 10.62 -28.87 -5.44
CA THR A 170 11.99 -29.16 -5.04
C THR A 170 12.13 -30.61 -4.57
N PRO A 171 12.78 -31.49 -5.36
CA PRO A 171 13.09 -32.84 -4.94
C PRO A 171 14.34 -32.81 -4.07
N PHE A 172 14.30 -32.10 -2.93
CA PHE A 172 15.21 -32.44 -1.85
C PHE A 172 14.72 -33.79 -1.33
N ALA A 173 15.46 -34.84 -1.67
CA ALA A 173 15.29 -36.17 -1.13
C ALA A 173 16.71 -36.73 -0.92
N GLY A 174 17.00 -37.25 0.27
CA GLY A 174 18.31 -37.81 0.61
C GLY A 174 19.20 -36.85 1.40
N LYS A 175 20.47 -36.70 1.02
CA LYS A 175 21.52 -36.05 1.84
C LYS A 175 21.29 -34.55 2.13
N ASP A 176 20.45 -33.90 1.32
CA ASP A 176 20.20 -32.45 1.39
C ASP A 176 18.86 -32.11 2.07
N GLU A 177 18.06 -33.10 2.50
CA GLU A 177 16.79 -32.89 3.23
C GLU A 177 16.97 -32.03 4.47
N LYS A 178 18.16 -32.09 5.09
CA LYS A 178 18.52 -31.30 6.28
C LYS A 178 18.42 -29.80 6.07
N TYR A 179 18.56 -29.29 4.85
CA TYR A 179 18.45 -27.86 4.54
C TYR A 179 17.06 -27.44 4.05
N ARG A 180 16.10 -28.37 4.06
CA ARG A 180 14.75 -28.10 3.58
C ARG A 180 14.01 -27.21 4.56
N ASP A 181 13.82 -25.94 4.18
CA ASP A 181 13.06 -24.93 4.92
C ASP A 181 11.54 -24.99 4.70
N LYS A 182 11.10 -26.00 3.93
CA LYS A 182 9.72 -26.38 3.62
C LYS A 182 9.33 -27.71 4.26
N LEU A 183 8.06 -28.09 4.15
CA LEU A 183 7.55 -29.34 4.71
C LEU A 183 8.23 -30.57 4.08
N THR A 184 8.68 -31.52 4.91
CA THR A 184 9.19 -32.83 4.45
C THR A 184 8.05 -33.73 3.97
N SER A 185 8.38 -34.82 3.26
CA SER A 185 7.41 -35.85 2.92
C SER A 185 6.72 -36.45 4.16
N GLY A 186 7.47 -36.73 5.23
CA GLY A 186 6.92 -37.25 6.47
C GLY A 186 5.96 -36.27 7.17
N GLU A 187 6.27 -34.97 7.15
CA GLU A 187 5.38 -33.92 7.66
C GLU A 187 4.11 -33.83 6.82
N LEU A 188 4.22 -33.86 5.49
CA LEU A 188 3.06 -33.83 4.57
C LEU A 188 2.14 -35.04 4.78
N ASP A 189 2.70 -36.25 4.87
CA ASP A 189 1.94 -37.48 5.11
C ASP A 189 1.23 -37.44 6.47
N THR A 190 1.91 -36.92 7.50
CA THR A 190 1.34 -36.79 8.84
C THR A 190 0.22 -35.75 8.87
N ILE A 191 0.41 -34.59 8.23
CA ILE A 191 -0.62 -33.55 8.13
C ILE A 191 -1.83 -34.08 7.35
N ALA A 192 -1.63 -34.78 6.23
CA ALA A 192 -2.71 -35.36 5.45
C ALA A 192 -3.52 -36.39 6.26
N MET A 193 -2.84 -37.30 6.95
CA MET A 193 -3.49 -38.30 7.81
C MET A 193 -4.30 -37.65 8.94
N VAL A 194 -3.74 -36.63 9.60
CA VAL A 194 -4.42 -35.89 10.67
C VAL A 194 -5.61 -35.11 10.11
N TYR A 195 -5.46 -34.48 8.94
CA TYR A 195 -6.52 -33.74 8.28
C TYR A 195 -7.73 -34.63 7.96
N ASP A 196 -7.51 -35.83 7.43
CA ASP A 196 -8.60 -36.77 7.12
C ASP A 196 -9.40 -37.16 8.37
N VAL A 197 -8.71 -37.48 9.47
CA VAL A 197 -9.34 -37.83 10.75
C VAL A 197 -10.14 -36.64 11.31
N VAL A 198 -9.54 -35.46 11.32
CA VAL A 198 -10.16 -34.24 11.85
C VAL A 198 -11.35 -33.81 11.01
N ALA A 199 -11.23 -33.81 9.68
CA ALA A 199 -12.32 -33.46 8.76
C ALA A 199 -13.49 -34.44 8.89
N GLN A 200 -13.21 -35.74 9.00
CA GLN A 200 -14.24 -36.76 9.21
C GLN A 200 -14.98 -36.57 10.54
N LYS A 201 -14.25 -36.32 11.63
CA LYS A 201 -14.84 -36.16 12.98
C LYS A 201 -15.61 -34.84 13.12
N ALA A 202 -15.09 -33.74 12.56
CA ALA A 202 -15.75 -32.44 12.57
C ALA A 202 -16.94 -32.38 11.60
N GLY A 203 -16.92 -33.18 10.53
CA GLY A 203 -17.90 -33.07 9.44
C GLY A 203 -17.74 -31.77 8.63
N ILE A 204 -16.54 -31.18 8.63
CA ILE A 204 -16.21 -29.90 7.99
C ILE A 204 -14.97 -30.10 7.10
N VAL A 205 -14.98 -29.48 5.92
CA VAL A 205 -13.83 -29.45 5.01
C VAL A 205 -13.52 -27.99 4.69
N SER A 206 -12.25 -27.61 4.75
CA SER A 206 -11.84 -26.25 4.38
C SER A 206 -11.88 -26.09 2.85
N GLY A 207 -12.47 -24.99 2.37
CA GLY A 207 -12.51 -24.62 0.95
C GLY A 207 -11.15 -24.14 0.42
N LYS A 208 -11.13 -23.64 -0.82
CA LYS A 208 -9.93 -22.96 -1.36
C LYS A 208 -9.66 -21.71 -0.51
N LEU A 209 -8.44 -21.56 -0.04
CA LEU A 209 -8.08 -20.39 0.77
C LEU A 209 -7.96 -19.13 -0.12
N PRO A 210 -8.46 -17.98 0.35
CA PRO A 210 -8.24 -16.71 -0.32
C PRO A 210 -6.75 -16.35 -0.37
N GLU A 211 -6.31 -15.66 -1.43
CA GLU A 211 -4.90 -15.23 -1.57
C GLU A 211 -4.43 -14.31 -0.43
N TRP A 212 -5.35 -13.59 0.21
CA TRP A 212 -5.07 -12.72 1.35
C TRP A 212 -5.01 -13.44 2.69
N PHE A 213 -5.26 -14.76 2.75
CA PHE A 213 -5.32 -15.49 4.01
C PHE A 213 -3.93 -15.67 4.64
N VAL A 214 -3.78 -15.22 5.88
CA VAL A 214 -2.50 -15.23 6.62
C VAL A 214 -2.71 -15.59 8.09
N THR A 215 -1.75 -16.31 8.66
CA THR A 215 -1.86 -16.82 10.05
C THR A 215 -1.00 -16.06 11.04
N SER A 216 0.00 -15.31 10.58
CA SER A 216 0.92 -14.55 11.43
C SER A 216 1.46 -13.31 10.74
N ASP A 217 1.91 -12.34 11.53
CA ASP A 217 2.53 -11.09 11.13
C ASP A 217 4.07 -11.15 11.03
N HIS A 218 4.68 -12.29 11.36
CA HIS A 218 6.13 -12.48 11.35
C HIS A 218 6.79 -12.37 9.96
N GLU A 219 6.01 -12.35 8.89
CA GLU A 219 6.51 -12.26 7.51
C GLU A 219 6.79 -10.81 7.08
N TRP A 220 6.31 -9.83 7.83
CA TRP A 220 6.46 -8.42 7.51
C TRP A 220 7.09 -7.65 8.67
N ALA A 221 7.88 -6.65 8.33
CA ALA A 221 8.37 -5.67 9.28
C ALA A 221 7.43 -4.46 9.34
N TRP A 222 7.32 -3.81 10.51
CA TRP A 222 6.50 -2.61 10.72
C TRP A 222 5.01 -2.77 10.39
N VAL A 223 4.45 -3.93 10.70
CA VAL A 223 3.00 -4.21 10.60
C VAL A 223 2.34 -4.25 11.97
N SER A 224 1.02 -4.11 11.96
CA SER A 224 0.17 -4.23 13.14
C SER A 224 -0.88 -5.31 12.90
N LYS A 225 -1.10 -6.15 13.91
CA LYS A 225 -2.17 -7.15 13.94
C LYS A 225 -3.36 -6.61 14.73
N ALA A 226 -4.41 -6.20 14.03
CA ALA A 226 -5.65 -5.73 14.65
C ALA A 226 -6.63 -6.90 14.83
N LYS A 227 -7.02 -7.16 16.07
CA LYS A 227 -8.07 -8.13 16.37
C LYS A 227 -9.43 -7.50 16.07
N LEU A 228 -10.26 -8.22 15.34
CA LEU A 228 -11.57 -7.73 14.93
C LEU A 228 -12.55 -7.63 16.11
N GLU A 229 -12.40 -8.49 17.11
CA GLU A 229 -13.14 -8.46 18.39
C GLU A 229 -12.90 -7.19 19.22
N ASP A 230 -11.72 -6.57 19.10
CA ASP A 230 -11.37 -5.36 19.85
C ASP A 230 -11.90 -4.09 19.16
N SER A 231 -12.27 -4.19 17.88
CA SER A 231 -12.83 -3.08 17.11
C SER A 231 -14.33 -2.94 17.42
N LYS A 232 -14.70 -1.97 18.28
CA LYS A 232 -16.09 -1.63 18.62
C LYS A 232 -16.87 -0.98 17.46
N LEU A 233 -16.73 -1.50 16.23
CA LEU A 233 -17.22 -0.94 14.97
C LEU A 233 -18.61 -1.47 14.57
N GLY A 234 -19.53 -1.64 15.53
CA GLY A 234 -20.95 -1.94 15.26
C GLY A 234 -21.30 -3.39 14.96
N TRP A 235 -20.36 -4.34 14.99
CA TRP A 235 -20.67 -5.75 14.72
C TRP A 235 -21.19 -6.50 15.95
N GLU A 236 -20.94 -5.99 17.15
CA GLU A 236 -21.62 -6.48 18.36
C GLU A 236 -23.14 -6.31 18.24
N ASP A 237 -23.60 -5.22 17.62
CA ASP A 237 -25.02 -4.96 17.38
C ASP A 237 -25.58 -5.95 16.34
N ILE A 238 -24.84 -6.22 15.24
CA ILE A 238 -25.20 -7.25 14.26
C ILE A 238 -25.30 -8.64 14.91
N ALA A 239 -24.37 -8.96 15.82
CA ALA A 239 -24.38 -10.22 16.54
C ALA A 239 -25.57 -10.35 17.51
N ARG A 240 -25.98 -9.23 18.14
CA ARG A 240 -27.22 -9.13 18.96
C ARG A 240 -28.51 -9.05 18.14
N GLU A 241 -28.46 -8.64 16.88
CA GLU A 241 -29.63 -8.73 15.99
C GLU A 241 -29.84 -10.17 15.52
N LYS A 242 -28.74 -10.90 15.30
CA LYS A 242 -28.76 -12.31 14.90
C LYS A 242 -29.13 -13.23 16.07
N ASP A 243 -28.77 -12.86 17.29
CA ASP A 243 -29.12 -13.56 18.53
C ASP A 243 -30.21 -12.78 19.28
N ALA A 244 -31.45 -13.28 19.32
CA ALA A 244 -32.59 -12.56 19.90
C ALA A 244 -32.47 -12.27 21.42
N ASP A 245 -31.44 -12.79 22.07
CA ASP A 245 -31.13 -12.59 23.49
C ASP A 245 -30.09 -11.47 23.70
N GLU A 246 -30.17 -10.76 24.84
CA GLU A 246 -29.16 -9.74 25.24
C GLU A 246 -27.74 -10.33 25.44
N LYS A 247 -27.61 -11.67 25.52
CA LYS A 247 -26.34 -12.40 25.66
C LYS A 247 -26.05 -13.24 24.42
N VAL A 248 -25.30 -12.66 23.49
CA VAL A 248 -24.83 -13.36 22.28
C VAL A 248 -23.93 -14.53 22.63
N SER A 249 -24.24 -15.72 22.13
CA SER A 249 -23.38 -16.91 22.25
C SER A 249 -22.02 -16.73 21.53
N ASP A 250 -20.97 -17.39 22.02
CA ASP A 250 -19.63 -17.32 21.40
C ASP A 250 -19.61 -17.91 19.97
N GLU A 251 -20.51 -18.84 19.67
CA GLU A 251 -20.70 -19.39 18.32
C GLU A 251 -21.24 -18.33 17.35
N VAL A 252 -22.35 -17.67 17.70
CA VAL A 252 -22.94 -16.60 16.87
C VAL A 252 -21.96 -15.43 16.69
N ARG A 253 -21.24 -15.06 17.76
CA ARG A 253 -20.20 -14.03 17.68
C ARG A 253 -19.08 -14.42 16.72
N GLY A 254 -18.60 -15.66 16.78
CA GLY A 254 -17.59 -16.19 15.88
C GLY A 254 -18.02 -16.14 14.42
N GLU A 255 -19.24 -16.59 14.11
CA GLU A 255 -19.79 -16.54 12.75
C GLU A 255 -19.89 -15.12 12.19
N VAL A 256 -20.33 -14.15 13.01
CA VAL A 256 -20.41 -12.74 12.60
C VAL A 256 -19.01 -12.16 12.38
N CYS A 257 -18.06 -12.45 13.26
CA CYS A 257 -16.68 -12.01 13.09
C CYS A 257 -16.00 -12.62 11.85
N GLU A 258 -16.28 -13.89 11.54
CA GLU A 258 -15.83 -14.56 10.31
C GLU A 258 -16.38 -13.85 9.06
N GLU A 259 -17.70 -13.69 8.97
CA GLU A 259 -18.35 -13.07 7.81
C GLU A 259 -17.83 -11.65 7.57
N VAL A 260 -17.68 -10.90 8.65
CA VAL A 260 -17.13 -9.54 8.61
C VAL A 260 -15.67 -9.55 8.18
N CYS A 261 -14.84 -10.45 8.73
CA CYS A 261 -13.44 -10.58 8.34
C CYS A 261 -13.30 -10.86 6.84
N VAL A 262 -14.01 -11.87 6.34
CA VAL A 262 -14.00 -12.24 4.92
C VAL A 262 -14.43 -11.08 4.05
N ARG A 263 -15.48 -10.36 4.43
CA ARG A 263 -15.97 -9.18 3.69
C ARG A 263 -14.94 -8.04 3.68
N LEU A 264 -14.43 -7.67 4.85
CA LEU A 264 -13.43 -6.60 4.98
C LEU A 264 -12.17 -6.93 4.19
N ALA A 265 -11.64 -8.14 4.34
CA ALA A 265 -10.45 -8.60 3.62
C ALA A 265 -10.68 -8.60 2.11
N SER A 266 -11.86 -9.02 1.65
CA SER A 266 -12.22 -9.02 0.22
C SER A 266 -12.38 -7.62 -0.37
N ILE A 267 -12.75 -6.61 0.45
CA ILE A 267 -12.77 -5.21 0.01
C ILE A 267 -11.34 -4.66 0.01
N TRP A 268 -10.65 -4.76 1.16
CA TRP A 268 -9.37 -4.10 1.38
C TRP A 268 -8.25 -4.64 0.48
N THR A 269 -8.28 -5.94 0.15
CA THR A 269 -7.35 -6.55 -0.80
C THR A 269 -7.45 -5.99 -2.22
N GLU A 270 -8.56 -5.32 -2.56
CA GLU A 270 -8.78 -4.71 -3.88
C GLU A 270 -8.44 -3.22 -3.90
N LEU A 271 -7.93 -2.66 -2.80
CA LEU A 271 -7.60 -1.24 -2.69
C LEU A 271 -6.10 -1.02 -2.86
N ASN A 272 -5.74 -0.17 -3.82
CA ASN A 272 -4.36 0.19 -4.10
C ASN A 272 -4.25 1.72 -4.28
N HIS A 273 -3.99 2.42 -3.18
CA HIS A 273 -3.91 3.87 -3.14
C HIS A 273 -2.90 4.34 -2.10
N PRO A 274 -2.07 5.36 -2.38
CA PRO A 274 -1.03 5.82 -1.46
C PRO A 274 -1.57 6.48 -0.18
N HIS A 275 -2.84 6.91 -0.19
CA HIS A 275 -3.55 7.47 0.97
C HIS A 275 -4.56 6.52 1.61
N LEU A 276 -4.43 5.22 1.34
CA LEU A 276 -5.10 4.17 2.10
C LEU A 276 -4.05 3.33 2.81
N ARG A 277 -4.36 2.95 4.06
CA ARG A 277 -3.51 2.07 4.85
C ARG A 277 -3.32 0.74 4.12
N LYS A 278 -2.07 0.27 3.98
CA LYS A 278 -1.79 -0.98 3.27
C LYS A 278 -2.29 -2.19 4.07
N PHE A 279 -2.92 -3.11 3.35
CA PHE A 279 -3.38 -4.41 3.84
C PHE A 279 -2.41 -5.51 3.40
N TYR A 280 -2.03 -6.38 4.34
CA TYR A 280 -1.12 -7.51 4.07
C TYR A 280 -1.83 -8.86 4.11
N GLY A 281 -2.91 -8.97 4.87
CA GLY A 281 -3.73 -10.17 4.91
C GLY A 281 -4.65 -10.22 6.12
N ALA A 282 -5.44 -11.28 6.21
CA ALA A 282 -6.32 -11.53 7.35
C ALA A 282 -6.46 -13.03 7.66
N SER A 283 -6.90 -13.34 8.88
CA SER A 283 -7.43 -14.66 9.25
C SER A 283 -8.88 -14.50 9.67
N TYR A 284 -9.77 -15.27 9.07
CA TYR A 284 -11.20 -15.32 9.45
C TYR A 284 -11.52 -16.47 10.42
N VAL A 285 -10.56 -17.34 10.69
CA VAL A 285 -10.74 -18.50 11.58
C VAL A 285 -10.12 -18.26 12.96
N GLY A 286 -10.59 -19.01 13.95
CA GLY A 286 -10.15 -18.88 15.35
C GLY A 286 -10.59 -17.54 15.92
N LYS A 287 -9.62 -16.65 16.17
CA LYS A 287 -9.87 -15.25 16.52
C LYS A 287 -9.60 -14.37 15.31
N PRO A 288 -10.62 -13.85 14.62
CA PRO A 288 -10.41 -13.11 13.39
C PRO A 288 -9.55 -11.86 13.59
N PHE A 289 -8.62 -11.63 12.68
CA PHE A 289 -7.71 -10.49 12.72
C PHE A 289 -7.31 -10.05 11.31
N VAL A 290 -6.84 -8.81 11.23
CA VAL A 290 -6.27 -8.20 10.02
C VAL A 290 -4.84 -7.78 10.29
N ILE A 291 -3.98 -7.96 9.29
CA ILE A 291 -2.59 -7.48 9.28
C ILE A 291 -2.51 -6.34 8.26
N HIS A 292 -2.06 -5.19 8.74
CA HIS A 292 -1.97 -3.97 7.96
C HIS A 292 -0.74 -3.15 8.39
N GLU A 293 -0.39 -2.14 7.61
CA GLU A 293 0.73 -1.22 7.90
C GLU A 293 0.58 -0.58 9.28
N SER A 294 1.68 -0.44 10.02
CA SER A 294 1.68 0.30 11.28
C SER A 294 1.52 1.80 11.00
N CYS A 295 0.41 2.36 11.45
CA CYS A 295 0.09 3.77 11.36
C CYS A 295 -0.28 4.29 12.75
N PHE A 296 -0.18 5.59 12.94
CA PHE A 296 -0.37 6.24 14.22
C PHE A 296 -1.41 7.35 14.12
N THR A 297 -2.02 7.70 15.25
CA THR A 297 -2.73 8.97 15.35
C THR A 297 -1.76 10.11 15.02
N PRO A 298 -2.14 11.08 14.18
CA PRO A 298 -1.23 12.12 13.77
C PRO A 298 -0.73 12.96 14.94
N THR A 299 0.53 13.39 14.87
CA THR A 299 1.15 14.34 15.83
C THR A 299 1.20 15.72 15.16
N TYR A 300 0.37 16.64 15.63
CA TYR A 300 -0.04 17.86 14.91
C TYR A 300 0.93 19.05 15.05
N GLU A 301 2.24 18.81 14.99
CA GLU A 301 3.22 19.88 15.22
C GLU A 301 3.57 20.69 13.96
N LYS A 302 3.35 20.16 12.73
CA LYS A 302 3.49 20.88 11.44
C LYS A 302 2.65 20.25 10.30
N ASN A 303 2.08 21.07 9.41
CA ASN A 303 1.44 20.70 8.13
C ASN A 303 0.18 19.81 8.25
N VAL A 304 -0.76 20.18 9.14
CA VAL A 304 -2.02 19.41 9.35
C VAL A 304 -2.88 19.39 8.09
N TRP A 305 -2.90 20.47 7.33
CA TRP A 305 -3.72 20.56 6.12
C TRP A 305 -3.19 19.70 4.98
N ARG A 306 -1.87 19.54 4.85
CA ARG A 306 -1.28 18.55 3.92
C ARG A 306 -1.71 17.13 4.30
N TYR A 307 -1.71 16.85 5.59
CA TYR A 307 -2.15 15.57 6.11
C TYR A 307 -3.64 15.32 5.81
N LEU A 308 -4.50 16.32 5.96
CA LEU A 308 -5.93 16.23 5.67
C LEU A 308 -6.23 16.14 4.18
N ALA A 309 -5.50 16.89 3.35
CA ALA A 309 -5.56 16.80 1.88
C ALA A 309 -5.28 15.37 1.40
N ASN A 310 -4.23 14.73 1.93
CA ASN A 310 -3.92 13.34 1.68
C ASN A 310 -5.10 12.41 2.05
N CYS A 311 -5.72 12.61 3.22
CA CYS A 311 -6.88 11.82 3.62
C CYS A 311 -8.11 12.05 2.72
N ALA A 312 -8.35 13.28 2.28
CA ALA A 312 -9.42 13.62 1.34
C ALA A 312 -9.22 12.94 -0.03
N LEU A 313 -7.99 12.89 -0.54
CA LEU A 313 -7.63 12.11 -1.74
C LEU A 313 -7.94 10.61 -1.54
N GLY A 314 -7.62 10.07 -0.35
CA GLY A 314 -7.98 8.70 0.00
C GLY A 314 -9.50 8.45 0.02
N LEU A 315 -10.28 9.42 0.52
CA LEU A 315 -11.73 9.32 0.61
C LEU A 315 -12.37 9.39 -0.78
N GLN A 316 -11.90 10.30 -1.63
CA GLN A 316 -12.32 10.40 -3.03
C GLN A 316 -12.08 9.07 -3.76
N TYR A 317 -10.88 8.49 -3.62
CA TYR A 317 -10.57 7.18 -4.20
C TYR A 317 -11.55 6.10 -3.70
N VAL A 318 -11.87 6.06 -2.40
CA VAL A 318 -12.85 5.10 -1.85
C VAL A 318 -14.23 5.27 -2.50
N HIS A 319 -14.69 6.52 -2.68
CA HIS A 319 -15.96 6.82 -3.33
C HIS A 319 -15.98 6.37 -4.79
N ASP A 320 -14.89 6.56 -5.52
CA ASP A 320 -14.72 6.10 -6.91
C ASP A 320 -14.75 4.58 -7.06
N ARG A 321 -14.28 3.85 -6.03
CA ARG A 321 -14.40 2.38 -5.97
C ARG A 321 -15.84 1.91 -5.69
N GLY A 322 -16.79 2.83 -5.49
CA GLY A 322 -18.19 2.51 -5.11
C GLY A 322 -18.33 2.11 -3.64
N LEU A 323 -17.35 2.48 -2.82
CA LEU A 323 -17.30 2.21 -1.39
C LEU A 323 -17.62 3.48 -0.61
N VAL A 324 -18.06 3.30 0.62
CA VAL A 324 -18.29 4.35 1.62
C VAL A 324 -17.90 3.81 2.99
N TYR A 325 -17.78 4.68 3.98
CA TYR A 325 -17.61 4.27 5.36
C TYR A 325 -18.96 4.06 6.04
N HIS A 326 -19.03 3.10 6.97
CA HIS A 326 -20.17 3.04 7.89
C HIS A 326 -20.25 4.29 8.77
N ASP A 327 -19.10 4.81 9.18
CA ASP A 327 -18.94 6.12 9.78
C ASP A 327 -17.46 6.56 9.67
N VAL A 328 -17.21 7.86 9.54
CA VAL A 328 -15.87 8.46 9.50
C VAL A 328 -15.59 9.12 10.84
N PHE A 329 -14.51 8.71 11.50
CA PHE A 329 -14.10 9.22 12.80
C PHE A 329 -12.68 9.76 12.76
N PRO A 330 -12.28 10.57 13.76
CA PRO A 330 -10.87 10.92 13.97
C PRO A 330 -9.89 9.72 13.93
N ALA A 331 -10.32 8.54 14.40
CA ALA A 331 -9.50 7.33 14.38
C ALA A 331 -9.39 6.66 12.99
N THR A 332 -10.28 7.00 12.06
CA THR A 332 -10.19 6.56 10.64
C THR A 332 -9.04 7.30 9.93
N LEU A 333 -8.69 8.49 10.41
CA LEU A 333 -7.64 9.35 9.88
C LEU A 333 -6.32 9.00 10.58
N LEU A 334 -5.40 8.35 9.87
CA LEU A 334 -4.13 7.87 10.40
C LEU A 334 -2.95 8.48 9.65
N SER A 335 -1.75 8.40 10.25
CA SER A 335 -0.48 8.84 9.65
C SER A 335 0.49 7.68 9.48
N THR A 336 1.16 7.61 8.33
CA THR A 336 2.21 6.61 8.08
C THR A 336 3.45 6.86 8.94
N TYR A 337 4.14 5.78 9.32
CA TYR A 337 5.34 5.89 10.16
C TYR A 337 6.51 6.58 9.45
N SER A 338 6.80 6.17 8.21
CA SER A 338 8.00 6.59 7.47
C SER A 338 7.87 8.00 6.90
N GLU A 339 6.76 8.27 6.21
CA GLU A 339 6.61 9.47 5.37
C GLU A 339 5.69 10.53 6.02
N ARG A 340 5.11 10.23 7.18
CA ARG A 340 4.16 11.10 7.90
C ARG A 340 3.01 11.59 7.01
N ARG A 341 2.59 10.77 6.05
CA ARG A 341 1.50 11.07 5.11
C ARG A 341 0.16 10.70 5.72
N GLY A 342 -0.88 11.47 5.39
CA GLY A 342 -2.26 11.10 5.71
C GLY A 342 -2.70 9.85 4.95
N VAL A 343 -3.35 8.94 5.67
CA VAL A 343 -3.96 7.72 5.14
C VAL A 343 -5.27 7.44 5.86
N LEU A 344 -6.24 6.86 5.15
CA LEU A 344 -7.45 6.33 5.77
C LEU A 344 -7.29 4.85 6.14
N ASP A 345 -7.89 4.46 7.26
CA ASP A 345 -7.99 3.07 7.67
C ASP A 345 -8.97 2.32 6.75
N GLY A 346 -8.66 1.07 6.40
CA GLY A 346 -9.57 0.23 5.61
C GLY A 346 -10.69 -0.39 6.44
N LEU A 347 -10.58 -0.35 7.77
CA LEU A 347 -11.63 -0.79 8.68
C LEU A 347 -12.87 0.12 8.59
N GLY A 348 -14.04 -0.49 8.45
CA GLY A 348 -15.33 0.22 8.36
C GLY A 348 -15.79 0.54 6.94
N LEU A 349 -15.01 0.19 5.92
CA LEU A 349 -15.41 0.28 4.51
C LEU A 349 -16.52 -0.72 4.17
N VAL A 350 -17.52 -0.25 3.43
CA VAL A 350 -18.67 -1.04 2.98
C VAL A 350 -19.09 -0.63 1.56
N PRO A 351 -19.68 -1.54 0.77
CA PRO A 351 -20.27 -1.18 -0.52
C PRO A 351 -21.41 -0.18 -0.35
N ARG A 352 -21.46 0.83 -1.23
CA ARG A 352 -22.52 1.86 -1.22
C ARG A 352 -23.93 1.26 -1.20
N SER A 353 -24.15 0.15 -1.91
CA SER A 353 -25.44 -0.55 -1.99
C SER A 353 -25.93 -1.18 -0.68
N ARG A 354 -25.05 -1.32 0.33
CA ARG A 354 -25.38 -1.95 1.62
C ARG A 354 -25.70 -0.95 2.72
N VAL A 355 -25.59 0.35 2.45
CA VAL A 355 -25.82 1.39 3.44
C VAL A 355 -27.14 2.08 3.13
N ASP A 356 -28.18 1.72 3.88
CA ASP A 356 -29.44 2.45 3.86
C ASP A 356 -29.38 3.61 4.86
N ARG A 357 -29.19 4.83 4.35
CA ARG A 357 -29.13 6.07 5.15
C ARG A 357 -30.50 6.74 5.30
N SER A 358 -31.60 6.12 4.87
CA SER A 358 -32.96 6.68 4.97
C SER A 358 -33.38 7.07 6.40
N ARG A 359 -32.71 6.53 7.43
CA ARG A 359 -32.98 6.79 8.86
C ARG A 359 -31.91 7.62 9.58
N ALA A 360 -30.75 7.88 8.97
CA ALA A 360 -29.58 8.44 9.67
C ALA A 360 -29.69 9.94 9.96
N ILE A 361 -30.61 10.63 9.29
CA ILE A 361 -30.97 12.01 9.59
C ILE A 361 -32.46 11.99 9.90
N GLY A 362 -32.85 12.50 11.07
CA GLY A 362 -34.24 12.64 11.44
C GLY A 362 -34.95 13.53 10.43
N ASN A 363 -35.54 12.92 9.40
CA ASN A 363 -36.51 13.58 8.54
C ASN A 363 -37.76 13.88 9.38
N SER A 364 -37.70 15.01 10.08
CA SER A 364 -38.88 15.80 10.37
C SER A 364 -39.43 16.27 9.02
N ASN A 365 -40.16 15.39 8.33
CA ASN A 365 -41.00 15.76 7.19
C ASN A 365 -42.08 16.71 7.71
N VAL A 366 -41.78 18.00 7.70
CA VAL A 366 -42.74 19.08 7.89
C VAL A 366 -42.45 20.10 6.80
N TYR A 367 -43.20 19.97 5.71
CA TYR A 367 -43.17 20.74 4.45
C TYR A 367 -42.12 20.27 3.43
N GLY A 368 -42.62 19.73 2.32
CA GLY A 368 -41.82 19.04 1.32
C GLY A 368 -41.26 19.94 0.23
N ASN A 369 -40.25 19.43 -0.47
CA ASN A 369 -40.21 19.24 -1.92
C ASN A 369 -38.85 18.68 -2.35
N GLN A 370 -38.85 17.96 -3.48
CA GLN A 370 -37.71 17.50 -4.30
C GLN A 370 -36.91 16.28 -3.81
N ALA A 371 -36.69 15.35 -4.74
CA ALA A 371 -35.94 14.11 -4.55
C ALA A 371 -34.41 14.35 -4.49
N ASP A 372 -33.94 15.56 -4.81
CA ASP A 372 -32.51 15.94 -4.85
C ASP A 372 -31.92 16.27 -3.47
N ASP A 373 -32.74 16.61 -2.46
CA ASP A 373 -32.25 16.93 -1.11
C ASP A 373 -32.00 15.67 -0.24
N GLN A 374 -32.07 14.48 -0.84
CA GLN A 374 -31.90 13.23 -0.10
C GLN A 374 -30.42 12.95 0.16
N GLU A 375 -30.05 12.86 1.44
CA GLU A 375 -28.71 12.53 1.91
C GLU A 375 -28.19 11.22 1.27
N THR A 376 -27.13 11.33 0.47
CA THR A 376 -26.46 10.18 -0.12
C THR A 376 -25.38 9.64 0.82
N ALA A 377 -25.02 8.36 0.69
CA ALA A 377 -23.94 7.80 1.52
C ALA A 377 -22.58 8.50 1.30
N VAL A 378 -22.35 9.04 0.10
CA VAL A 378 -21.16 9.82 -0.26
C VAL A 378 -21.17 11.18 0.43
N SER A 379 -22.26 11.94 0.30
CA SER A 379 -22.39 13.24 0.94
C SER A 379 -22.34 13.12 2.47
N PHE A 380 -22.87 12.04 3.03
CA PHE A 380 -22.77 11.75 4.46
C PHE A 380 -21.34 11.47 4.88
N ASP A 381 -20.57 10.68 4.12
CA ASP A 381 -19.14 10.47 4.39
C ASP A 381 -18.37 11.79 4.38
N VAL A 382 -18.68 12.71 3.46
CA VAL A 382 -18.08 14.06 3.40
C VAL A 382 -18.39 14.86 4.68
N LEU A 383 -19.64 14.86 5.13
CA LEU A 383 -20.03 15.49 6.41
C LEU A 383 -19.28 14.88 7.59
N ARG A 384 -19.20 13.55 7.67
CA ARG A 384 -18.52 12.85 8.77
C ARG A 384 -17.01 13.07 8.73
N PHE A 385 -16.43 13.17 7.54
CA PHE A 385 -15.04 13.59 7.34
C PHE A 385 -14.82 15.03 7.85
N GLY A 386 -15.67 15.99 7.49
CA GLY A 386 -15.60 17.36 8.01
C GLY A 386 -15.72 17.44 9.53
N MET A 387 -16.67 16.71 10.12
CA MET A 387 -16.77 16.61 11.58
C MET A 387 -15.52 15.98 12.20
N ALA A 388 -14.94 14.95 11.57
CA ALA A 388 -13.69 14.35 12.03
C ALA A 388 -12.52 15.36 11.98
N VAL A 389 -12.40 16.15 10.90
CA VAL A 389 -11.43 17.26 10.78
C VAL A 389 -11.61 18.26 11.93
N PHE A 390 -12.84 18.71 12.20
CA PHE A 390 -13.14 19.62 13.30
C PHE A 390 -12.68 19.05 14.65
N PHE A 391 -13.02 17.79 14.96
CA PHE A 391 -12.61 17.14 16.21
C PHE A 391 -11.09 16.94 16.31
N LEU A 392 -10.40 16.76 15.19
CA LEU A 392 -8.94 16.72 15.16
C LEU A 392 -8.33 18.07 15.51
N LEU A 393 -8.78 19.16 14.89
CA LEU A 393 -8.32 20.52 15.19
C LEU A 393 -8.63 20.91 16.65
N LEU A 394 -9.84 20.58 17.13
CA LEU A 394 -10.24 20.76 18.53
C LEU A 394 -9.33 19.98 19.50
N GLY A 395 -8.97 18.74 19.17
CA GLY A 395 -8.03 17.94 19.93
C GLY A 395 -6.65 18.57 19.99
N ALA A 396 -6.11 18.93 18.82
CA ALA A 396 -4.77 19.46 18.66
C ALA A 396 -4.57 20.82 19.33
N ARG A 397 -5.50 21.76 19.11
CA ARG A 397 -5.31 23.19 19.42
C ARG A 397 -6.05 23.67 20.66
N ASN A 398 -7.10 22.99 21.10
CA ASN A 398 -7.87 23.37 22.29
C ASN A 398 -7.72 22.36 23.44
N SER A 399 -7.87 21.06 23.17
CA SER A 399 -7.94 20.03 24.22
C SER A 399 -6.64 19.90 25.03
N ASN A 400 -5.50 20.21 24.40
CA ASN A 400 -4.17 20.20 25.01
C ASN A 400 -3.84 21.47 25.81
N LEU A 401 -4.68 22.51 25.75
CA LEU A 401 -4.46 23.74 26.52
C LEU A 401 -4.80 23.55 28.00
N PRO A 402 -4.13 24.27 28.92
CA PRO A 402 -4.51 24.30 30.33
C PRO A 402 -5.98 24.69 30.52
N GLY A 403 -6.66 24.12 31.53
CA GLY A 403 -8.09 24.34 31.75
C GLY A 403 -8.52 25.80 32.07
N ALA A 404 -7.59 26.74 32.21
CA ALA A 404 -7.89 28.17 32.35
C ALA A 404 -7.97 28.90 30.99
N THR A 405 -7.28 28.40 29.95
CA THR A 405 -7.20 28.99 28.61
C THR A 405 -7.97 28.19 27.57
N ARG A 406 -8.25 26.91 27.84
CA ARG A 406 -9.07 26.03 27.00
C ARG A 406 -10.53 26.48 26.98
N ASP A 407 -11.14 26.47 25.80
CA ASP A 407 -12.57 26.61 25.63
C ASP A 407 -13.30 25.34 26.11
N LYS A 408 -14.05 25.46 27.21
CA LYS A 408 -14.76 24.36 27.88
C LYS A 408 -16.11 24.03 27.25
N THR A 409 -16.60 24.85 26.31
CA THR A 409 -17.89 24.60 25.62
C THR A 409 -17.90 23.24 24.93
N PHE A 410 -16.73 22.83 24.42
CA PHE A 410 -16.54 21.58 23.69
C PHE A 410 -16.26 20.35 24.58
N ASP A 411 -16.14 20.49 25.91
CA ASP A 411 -15.85 19.36 26.81
C ASP A 411 -16.96 18.28 26.80
N SER A 412 -18.20 18.67 26.44
CA SER A 412 -19.35 17.78 26.32
C SER A 412 -19.55 17.19 24.92
N TRP A 413 -18.83 17.71 23.91
CA TRP A 413 -19.00 17.33 22.52
C TRP A 413 -18.32 15.99 22.24
N LYS A 414 -18.98 15.16 21.41
CA LYS A 414 -18.46 13.84 21.03
C LYS A 414 -18.69 13.62 19.54
N HIS A 415 -17.66 13.17 18.84
CA HIS A 415 -17.74 12.88 17.40
C HIS A 415 -18.87 11.91 17.02
N LYS A 416 -19.26 10.99 17.93
CA LYS A 416 -20.34 10.03 17.67
C LYS A 416 -21.74 10.66 17.66
N THR A 417 -21.94 11.75 18.39
CA THR A 417 -23.27 12.34 18.60
C THR A 417 -23.41 13.72 17.98
N SER A 418 -22.30 14.44 17.78
CA SER A 418 -22.29 15.73 17.12
C SER A 418 -22.36 15.55 15.60
N THR A 419 -23.38 16.14 14.99
CA THR A 419 -23.63 16.09 13.53
C THR A 419 -23.63 17.46 12.87
N ARG A 420 -23.38 18.53 13.63
CA ARG A 420 -23.32 19.92 13.15
C ARG A 420 -22.13 20.62 13.76
N LEU A 421 -21.57 21.57 13.00
CA LEU A 421 -20.58 22.52 13.49
C LEU A 421 -21.18 23.48 14.54
N PRO A 422 -20.36 24.13 15.39
CA PRO A 422 -20.86 25.18 16.26
C PRO A 422 -21.42 26.37 15.47
N GLU A 423 -22.45 27.03 15.99
CA GLU A 423 -23.08 28.20 15.34
C GLU A 423 -22.11 29.38 15.16
N VAL A 424 -21.06 29.44 15.98
CA VAL A 424 -20.04 30.49 15.96
C VAL A 424 -18.66 29.85 15.77
N LYS A 425 -17.87 30.43 14.86
CA LYS A 425 -16.48 30.02 14.61
C LYS A 425 -15.66 30.05 15.92
N PRO A 426 -15.03 28.93 16.32
CA PRO A 426 -14.15 28.92 17.48
C PRO A 426 -12.86 29.71 17.24
N GLY A 427 -12.33 30.35 18.28
CA GLY A 427 -11.12 31.19 18.16
C GLY A 427 -9.81 30.45 17.84
N PHE A 428 -9.80 29.11 17.88
CA PHE A 428 -8.63 28.29 17.50
C PHE A 428 -8.64 27.85 16.02
N ILE A 429 -9.62 28.34 15.24
CA ILE A 429 -9.80 28.07 13.81
C ILE A 429 -9.72 29.41 13.06
N SER A 430 -8.90 29.47 12.00
CA SER A 430 -8.80 30.67 11.14
C SER A 430 -10.07 30.86 10.29
N ASP A 431 -10.20 32.00 9.60
CA ASP A 431 -11.34 32.21 8.69
C ASP A 431 -11.32 31.23 7.51
N GLU A 432 -10.15 30.99 6.93
CA GLU A 432 -9.94 30.08 5.80
C GLU A 432 -10.19 28.61 6.18
N GLU A 433 -9.73 28.21 7.37
CA GLU A 433 -9.98 26.88 7.91
C GLU A 433 -11.48 26.65 8.20
N TRP A 434 -12.17 27.70 8.63
CA TRP A 434 -13.60 27.66 8.89
C TRP A 434 -14.41 27.55 7.61
N ASP A 435 -14.02 28.24 6.54
CA ASP A 435 -14.63 28.13 5.20
C ASP A 435 -14.63 26.67 4.71
N ILE A 436 -13.47 25.99 4.79
CA ILE A 436 -13.34 24.56 4.43
C ILE A 436 -14.28 23.68 5.28
N LEU A 437 -14.38 23.96 6.58
CA LEU A 437 -15.28 23.20 7.48
C LEU A 437 -16.75 23.44 7.14
N GLN A 438 -17.14 24.68 6.83
CA GLN A 438 -18.50 25.01 6.42
C GLN A 438 -18.86 24.32 5.10
N ASP A 439 -17.95 24.31 4.12
CA ASP A 439 -18.12 23.61 2.85
C ASP A 439 -18.29 22.10 3.03
N LEU A 440 -17.50 21.48 3.91
CA LEU A 440 -17.60 20.04 4.23
C LEU A 440 -18.88 19.69 5.00
N CYS A 441 -19.33 20.58 5.88
CA CYS A 441 -20.40 20.32 6.83
C CYS A 441 -21.68 21.12 6.52
N ALA A 442 -21.88 21.53 5.27
CA ALA A 442 -23.08 22.26 4.86
C ALA A 442 -24.35 21.46 5.23
N GLU A 443 -25.38 22.17 5.71
CA GLU A 443 -26.60 21.53 6.20
C GLU A 443 -27.30 20.76 5.06
N SER A 444 -27.35 21.36 3.87
CA SER A 444 -27.88 20.71 2.68
C SER A 444 -26.85 19.78 2.04
N PRO A 445 -27.21 18.52 1.72
CA PRO A 445 -26.29 17.59 1.06
C PRO A 445 -25.81 18.03 -0.31
N VAL A 446 -26.61 18.83 -1.05
CA VAL A 446 -26.27 19.34 -2.39
C VAL A 446 -25.32 20.53 -2.35
N ASP A 447 -25.27 21.25 -1.22
CA ASP A 447 -24.39 22.40 -1.03
C ASP A 447 -23.00 22.00 -0.50
N ARG A 448 -22.81 20.72 -0.13
CA ARG A 448 -21.50 20.24 0.35
C ARG A 448 -20.51 20.18 -0.80
N ALA A 449 -19.34 20.78 -0.61
CA ALA A 449 -18.32 20.84 -1.64
C ALA A 449 -17.79 19.44 -2.01
N LYS A 450 -17.43 19.27 -3.28
CA LYS A 450 -16.78 18.04 -3.75
C LYS A 450 -15.38 17.96 -3.11
N LEU A 451 -14.93 16.74 -2.80
CA LEU A 451 -13.61 16.54 -2.17
C LEU A 451 -12.46 17.06 -3.04
N GLU A 452 -12.62 17.04 -4.36
CA GLU A 452 -11.69 17.59 -5.35
C GLU A 452 -11.37 19.06 -5.10
N ASP A 453 -12.41 19.87 -4.86
CA ASP A 453 -12.36 21.30 -4.57
C ASP A 453 -11.58 21.57 -3.28
N LEU A 454 -11.87 20.76 -2.27
CA LEU A 454 -11.35 20.95 -0.93
C LEU A 454 -9.91 20.50 -0.80
N VAL A 455 -9.49 19.44 -1.51
CA VAL A 455 -8.08 19.02 -1.56
C VAL A 455 -7.20 20.20 -1.98
N PHE A 456 -7.61 20.96 -3.00
CA PHE A 456 -6.86 22.15 -3.43
C PHE A 456 -6.77 23.20 -2.33
N LYS A 457 -7.90 23.59 -1.71
CA LYS A 457 -7.92 24.56 -0.61
C LYS A 457 -7.03 24.11 0.57
N MET A 458 -7.08 22.82 0.91
CA MET A 458 -6.24 22.23 1.96
C MET A 458 -4.75 22.25 1.60
N GLU A 459 -4.39 21.98 0.35
CA GLU A 459 -3.00 22.07 -0.12
C GLU A 459 -2.47 23.50 -0.09
N LEU A 460 -3.32 24.50 -0.35
CA LEU A 460 -2.95 25.91 -0.26
C LEU A 460 -2.61 26.30 1.19
N LEU A 461 -3.50 25.98 2.15
CA LEU A 461 -3.23 26.20 3.57
C LEU A 461 -1.94 25.53 4.04
N ALA A 462 -1.62 24.35 3.48
CA ALA A 462 -0.39 23.66 3.80
C ALA A 462 0.88 24.34 3.26
N LYS A 463 0.79 25.11 2.17
CA LYS A 463 1.92 25.89 1.63
C LYS A 463 2.14 27.16 2.45
N ASP A 464 1.06 27.82 2.84
CA ASP A 464 1.12 29.00 3.72
C ASP A 464 1.76 28.66 5.08
N GLU A 465 1.41 27.51 5.67
CA GLU A 465 2.07 26.98 6.89
C GLU A 465 3.58 26.71 6.71
N ALA A 466 4.05 26.48 5.48
CA ALA A 466 5.45 26.18 5.17
C ALA A 466 6.27 27.42 4.74
N GLN A 467 5.60 28.50 4.33
CA GLN A 467 6.22 29.73 3.81
C GLN A 467 6.41 30.83 4.88
N ASP A 468 5.91 30.65 6.11
CA ASP A 468 6.13 31.55 7.25
C ASP A 468 7.62 31.82 7.59
N ASP A 469 8.58 31.06 7.02
CA ASP A 469 10.03 31.23 7.19
C ASP A 469 10.74 31.99 6.04
N ALA A 470 10.03 32.42 4.99
CA ALA A 470 10.65 33.06 3.82
C ALA A 470 10.01 34.42 3.49
N ASN A 471 10.29 35.44 4.30
CA ASN A 471 10.17 36.83 3.84
C ASN A 471 11.10 37.04 2.63
N GLN A 472 10.54 36.99 1.42
CA GLN A 472 11.28 37.25 0.19
C GLN A 472 10.90 38.61 -0.39
N THR A 473 11.95 39.37 -0.67
CA THR A 473 11.97 40.70 -1.27
C THR A 473 11.20 40.68 -2.58
N GLN A 474 10.12 41.46 -2.68
CA GLN A 474 9.39 41.67 -3.93
C GLN A 474 10.30 42.43 -4.89
N GLN A 475 10.82 41.74 -5.91
CA GLN A 475 11.46 42.37 -7.05
C GLN A 475 10.40 42.52 -8.16
N GLU A 476 10.27 43.74 -8.69
CA GLU A 476 9.33 44.05 -9.76
C GLU A 476 9.98 43.73 -11.11
N MET A 477 9.24 43.02 -11.96
CA MET A 477 9.66 42.63 -13.30
C MET A 477 8.93 43.48 -14.35
N PRO A 478 9.61 43.95 -15.41
CA PRO A 478 9.07 44.99 -16.28
C PRO A 478 8.02 44.54 -17.31
N ASP A 479 7.93 43.25 -17.68
CA ASP A 479 6.92 42.74 -18.62
C ASP A 479 6.92 41.19 -18.70
N ILE A 480 5.74 40.55 -18.68
CA ILE A 480 5.57 39.10 -18.90
C ILE A 480 5.99 38.64 -20.31
N SER A 481 5.84 39.49 -21.33
CA SER A 481 6.19 39.16 -22.72
C SER A 481 7.69 38.86 -22.89
N SER A 482 8.51 39.41 -21.99
CA SER A 482 9.96 39.24 -21.96
C SER A 482 10.44 38.09 -21.06
N TYR A 483 9.53 37.47 -20.30
CA TYR A 483 9.86 36.40 -19.37
C TYR A 483 10.10 35.08 -20.13
N VAL A 484 11.32 34.57 -20.01
CA VAL A 484 11.71 33.27 -20.57
C VAL A 484 11.63 32.22 -19.49
N ILE A 485 10.82 31.19 -19.73
CA ILE A 485 10.59 30.11 -18.78
C ILE A 485 11.87 29.26 -18.69
N PRO A 486 12.53 29.17 -17.52
CA PRO A 486 13.84 28.50 -17.41
C PRO A 486 13.86 27.03 -17.84
N SER A 487 12.74 26.32 -17.69
CA SER A 487 12.60 24.91 -18.06
C SER A 487 12.41 24.66 -19.56
N TYR A 488 11.91 25.65 -20.31
CA TYR A 488 11.55 25.50 -21.73
C TYR A 488 12.42 26.33 -22.66
N GLY A 489 13.01 27.43 -22.17
CA GLY A 489 13.78 28.36 -22.98
C GLY A 489 12.94 29.20 -23.96
N SER A 490 11.61 29.12 -23.87
CA SER A 490 10.62 29.91 -24.59
C SER A 490 9.84 30.83 -23.66
N THR A 491 9.15 31.83 -24.22
CA THR A 491 8.25 32.73 -23.50
C THR A 491 6.90 32.07 -23.23
N VAL A 492 6.11 32.65 -22.31
CA VAL A 492 4.76 32.16 -22.01
C VAL A 492 3.84 32.23 -23.23
N ARG A 493 3.96 33.29 -24.05
CA ARG A 493 3.19 33.45 -25.30
C ARG A 493 3.53 32.37 -26.32
N GLU A 494 4.81 32.12 -26.56
CA GLU A 494 5.26 31.06 -27.48
C GLU A 494 4.71 29.69 -27.07
N LEU A 495 4.65 29.41 -25.76
CA LEU A 495 4.11 28.14 -25.25
C LEU A 495 2.58 28.03 -25.42
N LEU A 496 1.84 29.13 -25.26
CA LEU A 496 0.40 29.17 -25.53
C LEU A 496 0.08 29.07 -27.02
N ASP A 497 0.90 29.68 -27.88
CA ASP A 497 0.78 29.57 -29.33
C ASP A 497 1.06 28.14 -29.80
N GLU A 498 2.11 27.50 -29.27
CA GLU A 498 2.43 26.09 -29.55
C GLU A 498 1.27 25.17 -29.15
N LEU A 499 0.62 25.40 -28.00
CA LEU A 499 -0.58 24.64 -27.60
C LEU A 499 -1.73 24.77 -28.58
N LEU A 500 -1.97 25.98 -29.09
CA LEU A 500 -3.06 26.22 -30.03
C LEU A 500 -2.72 25.63 -31.41
N GLU A 501 -1.49 25.82 -31.89
CA GLU A 501 -1.07 25.35 -33.21
C GLU A 501 -0.95 23.81 -33.28
N GLU A 502 -0.44 23.16 -32.23
CA GLU A 502 -0.16 21.72 -32.25
C GLU A 502 -1.29 20.86 -31.66
N HIS A 503 -2.16 21.43 -30.79
CA HIS A 503 -3.08 20.62 -29.99
C HIS A 503 -4.54 21.13 -29.93
N GLU A 504 -4.93 22.18 -30.66
CA GLU A 504 -6.32 22.69 -30.65
C GLU A 504 -7.36 21.61 -31.01
N GLU A 505 -7.07 20.75 -31.99
CA GLU A 505 -7.98 19.66 -32.39
C GLU A 505 -8.08 18.54 -31.33
N ASP A 506 -7.11 18.43 -30.42
CA ASP A 506 -7.04 17.41 -29.38
C ASP A 506 -7.70 17.85 -28.06
N PHE A 507 -8.07 19.13 -27.93
CA PHE A 507 -8.65 19.66 -26.69
C PHE A 507 -10.02 19.03 -26.41
N THR A 508 -10.17 18.48 -25.20
CA THR A 508 -11.52 18.23 -24.68
C THR A 508 -12.21 19.57 -24.39
N PRO A 509 -13.55 19.63 -24.31
CA PRO A 509 -14.25 20.86 -23.93
C PRO A 509 -13.75 21.47 -22.61
N MET A 510 -13.26 20.63 -21.69
CA MET A 510 -12.67 21.05 -20.43
C MET A 510 -11.27 21.65 -20.61
N ASP A 511 -10.46 21.09 -21.51
CA ASP A 511 -9.13 21.64 -21.83
C ASP A 511 -9.28 23.02 -22.47
N GLN A 512 -10.23 23.16 -23.41
CA GLN A 512 -10.54 24.44 -24.01
C GLN A 512 -10.97 25.48 -22.96
N SER A 513 -11.78 25.08 -21.98
CA SER A 513 -12.21 25.97 -20.90
C SER A 513 -11.04 26.47 -20.06
N VAL A 514 -10.05 25.61 -19.76
CA VAL A 514 -8.84 26.01 -19.03
C VAL A 514 -7.96 26.91 -19.90
N PHE A 515 -7.74 26.52 -21.16
CA PHE A 515 -6.94 27.28 -22.12
C PHE A 515 -7.45 28.71 -22.31
N ASN A 516 -8.76 28.88 -22.53
CA ASN A 516 -9.38 30.20 -22.70
C ASN A 516 -9.14 31.11 -21.48
N ARG A 517 -9.11 30.54 -20.27
CA ARG A 517 -8.81 31.31 -19.05
C ARG A 517 -7.33 31.63 -18.93
N LEU A 518 -6.44 30.72 -19.29
CA LEU A 518 -4.99 30.98 -19.34
C LEU A 518 -4.69 32.11 -20.34
N GLU A 519 -5.32 32.08 -21.51
CA GLU A 519 -5.19 33.13 -22.52
C GLU A 519 -5.68 34.48 -21.99
N ASP A 520 -6.85 34.51 -21.35
CA ASP A 520 -7.38 35.74 -20.77
C ASP A 520 -6.48 36.31 -19.66
N VAL A 521 -5.99 35.46 -18.74
CA VAL A 521 -5.04 35.90 -17.70
C VAL A 521 -3.73 36.39 -18.30
N TYR A 522 -3.18 35.71 -19.32
CA TYR A 522 -1.98 36.18 -20.01
C TYR A 522 -2.21 37.58 -20.62
N ASN A 523 -3.33 37.77 -21.32
CA ASN A 523 -3.68 39.06 -21.92
C ASN A 523 -3.84 40.15 -20.85
N GLN A 524 -4.42 39.84 -19.69
CA GLN A 524 -4.51 40.79 -18.58
C GLN A 524 -3.12 41.15 -18.02
N LEU A 525 -2.23 40.17 -17.84
CA LEU A 525 -0.86 40.36 -17.37
C LEU A 525 -0.03 41.21 -18.34
N GLU A 526 -0.11 40.91 -19.64
CA GLU A 526 0.60 41.65 -20.69
C GLU A 526 0.18 43.13 -20.74
N ASN A 527 -1.09 43.41 -20.46
CA ASN A 527 -1.62 44.78 -20.41
C ASN A 527 -1.36 45.52 -19.09
N ALA A 528 -0.93 44.82 -18.03
CA ALA A 528 -0.80 45.38 -16.68
C ALA A 528 0.53 46.12 -16.42
N GLY A 529 1.56 45.91 -17.24
CA GLY A 529 2.87 46.59 -17.11
C GLY A 529 3.79 45.94 -16.07
N GLU A 530 4.23 46.70 -15.06
CA GLU A 530 5.12 46.19 -13.99
C GLU A 530 4.37 45.16 -13.11
N LEU A 531 4.93 43.94 -13.02
CA LEU A 531 4.32 42.81 -12.34
C LEU A 531 5.23 42.29 -11.20
N PRO A 532 4.65 41.77 -10.10
CA PRO A 532 5.42 41.01 -9.12
C PRO A 532 6.07 39.79 -9.77
N GLU A 533 7.37 39.57 -9.56
CA GLU A 533 8.09 38.41 -10.12
C GLU A 533 7.40 37.08 -9.75
N ILE A 534 6.94 36.95 -8.51
CA ILE A 534 6.23 35.74 -8.03
C ILE A 534 4.95 35.45 -8.82
N LEU A 535 4.21 36.48 -9.25
CA LEU A 535 3.00 36.32 -10.05
C LEU A 535 3.34 35.77 -11.43
N VAL A 536 4.40 36.31 -12.05
CA VAL A 536 4.87 35.86 -13.35
C VAL A 536 5.39 34.42 -13.26
N GLU A 537 6.14 34.09 -12.21
CA GLU A 537 6.63 32.73 -11.96
C GLU A 537 5.48 31.73 -11.74
N ASP A 538 4.54 32.04 -10.85
CA ASP A 538 3.40 31.16 -10.53
C ASP A 538 2.52 30.93 -11.77
N PHE A 539 2.22 31.98 -12.53
CA PHE A 539 1.46 31.86 -13.77
C PHE A 539 2.23 31.06 -14.83
N SER A 540 3.54 31.29 -14.98
CA SER A 540 4.37 30.54 -15.92
C SER A 540 4.42 29.06 -15.58
N LEU A 541 4.56 28.72 -14.30
CA LEU A 541 4.51 27.33 -13.82
C LEU A 541 3.16 26.68 -14.10
N LEU A 542 2.06 27.44 -14.01
CA LEU A 542 0.71 26.98 -14.31
C LEU A 542 0.54 26.65 -15.80
N VAL A 543 0.99 27.55 -16.69
CA VAL A 543 0.95 27.34 -18.15
C VAL A 543 1.83 26.14 -18.53
N CYS A 544 3.04 26.03 -17.97
CA CYS A 544 3.88 24.84 -18.19
C CYS A 544 3.23 23.55 -17.73
N ALA A 545 2.57 23.56 -16.57
CA ALA A 545 1.89 22.38 -16.06
C ALA A 545 0.72 21.96 -16.98
N PHE A 546 -0.01 22.92 -17.54
CA PHE A 546 -1.07 22.66 -18.52
C PHE A 546 -0.51 22.13 -19.83
N PHE A 547 0.58 22.74 -20.34
CA PHE A 547 1.31 22.27 -21.52
C PHE A 547 1.74 20.81 -21.39
N GLN A 548 2.45 20.46 -20.31
CA GLN A 548 2.90 19.09 -20.04
C GLN A 548 1.74 18.10 -19.96
N LYS A 549 0.61 18.55 -19.41
CA LYS A 549 -0.59 17.74 -19.31
C LYS A 549 -1.11 17.43 -20.71
N VAL A 550 -1.33 18.44 -21.55
CA VAL A 550 -1.78 18.25 -22.94
C VAL A 550 -0.81 17.36 -23.72
N GLU A 551 0.49 17.67 -23.75
CA GLU A 551 1.50 16.87 -24.44
C GLU A 551 1.50 15.39 -23.99
N ALA A 552 1.42 15.14 -22.68
CA ALA A 552 1.41 13.79 -22.14
C ALA A 552 0.16 13.00 -22.55
N PHE A 553 -0.96 13.69 -22.82
CA PHE A 553 -2.18 13.08 -23.31
C PHE A 553 -2.20 12.90 -24.82
N THR A 554 -1.57 13.77 -25.61
CA THR A 554 -1.66 13.76 -27.08
C THR A 554 -0.55 12.94 -27.76
N SER A 555 0.66 12.93 -27.21
CA SER A 555 1.86 12.43 -27.89
C SER A 555 1.86 10.92 -28.25
N ASP A 556 1.00 10.10 -27.62
CA ASP A 556 0.99 8.63 -27.76
C ASP A 556 -0.39 7.97 -27.53
N SER A 557 -1.48 8.74 -27.42
CA SER A 557 -2.83 8.24 -27.07
C SER A 557 -3.75 8.13 -28.29
N SER A 558 -4.66 7.16 -28.30
CA SER A 558 -5.73 7.12 -29.31
C SER A 558 -6.93 7.97 -28.85
N ASP A 559 -7.82 8.35 -29.76
CA ASP A 559 -9.12 8.97 -29.42
C ASP A 559 -9.86 8.17 -28.34
N ALA A 560 -9.76 6.83 -28.39
CA ALA A 560 -10.37 5.96 -27.39
C ALA A 560 -9.69 6.08 -26.02
N SER A 561 -8.34 6.15 -25.97
CA SER A 561 -7.63 6.38 -24.71
C SER A 561 -7.99 7.73 -24.11
N ILE A 562 -8.10 8.78 -24.94
CA ILE A 562 -8.50 10.13 -24.52
C ILE A 562 -9.91 10.08 -23.92
N GLN A 563 -10.89 9.48 -24.62
CA GLN A 563 -12.26 9.38 -24.10
C GLN A 563 -12.35 8.61 -22.78
N ILE A 564 -11.66 7.46 -22.65
CA ILE A 564 -11.62 6.66 -21.42
C ILE A 564 -10.95 7.43 -20.27
N ALA A 565 -9.78 8.05 -20.53
CA ALA A 565 -9.01 8.75 -19.52
C ALA A 565 -9.65 10.09 -19.13
N SER A 566 -10.39 10.73 -20.02
CA SER A 566 -10.90 12.08 -19.82
C SER A 566 -11.87 12.21 -18.65
N GLN A 567 -12.64 11.15 -18.35
CA GLN A 567 -13.48 11.06 -17.17
C GLN A 567 -12.66 11.01 -15.87
N SER A 568 -11.48 10.40 -15.96
CA SER A 568 -10.52 10.25 -14.87
C SER A 568 -9.64 11.48 -14.64
N VAL A 569 -9.42 12.26 -15.69
CA VAL A 569 -8.50 13.42 -15.74
C VAL A 569 -9.25 14.73 -15.56
N ALA A 570 -10.59 14.73 -15.62
CA ALA A 570 -11.42 15.90 -15.34
C ALA A 570 -11.02 16.61 -14.02
N GLY A 571 -10.70 15.86 -12.96
CA GLY A 571 -10.21 16.45 -11.70
C GLY A 571 -8.93 17.29 -11.83
N GLN A 572 -8.08 17.05 -12.84
CA GLN A 572 -6.90 17.90 -13.10
C GLN A 572 -7.28 19.24 -13.73
N ASN A 573 -8.23 19.26 -14.67
CA ASN A 573 -8.75 20.52 -15.24
C ASN A 573 -9.45 21.37 -14.18
N TYR A 574 -10.15 20.70 -13.28
CA TYR A 574 -10.72 21.33 -12.10
C TYR A 574 -9.65 22.00 -11.21
N HIS A 575 -8.52 21.32 -10.98
CA HIS A 575 -7.39 21.88 -10.23
C HIS A 575 -6.80 23.13 -10.90
N PHE A 576 -6.61 23.12 -12.22
CA PHE A 576 -6.14 24.31 -12.97
C PHE A 576 -7.07 25.51 -12.79
N HIS A 577 -8.39 25.29 -12.81
CA HIS A 577 -9.35 26.36 -12.61
C HIS A 577 -9.27 26.98 -11.21
N HIS A 578 -9.07 26.18 -10.17
CA HIS A 578 -8.88 26.70 -8.82
C HIS A 578 -7.54 27.41 -8.62
N GLN A 579 -6.47 26.94 -9.27
CA GLN A 579 -5.19 27.66 -9.32
C GLN A 579 -5.33 29.03 -9.98
N LEU A 580 -6.10 29.11 -11.08
CA LEU A 580 -6.42 30.37 -11.74
C LEU A 580 -7.30 31.28 -10.85
N ASP A 581 -8.31 30.73 -10.18
CA ASP A 581 -9.17 31.50 -9.25
C ASP A 581 -8.34 32.09 -8.11
N HIS A 582 -7.44 31.30 -7.53
CA HIS A 582 -6.53 31.77 -6.49
C HIS A 582 -5.62 32.90 -7.00
N LEU A 583 -5.01 32.72 -8.18
CA LEU A 583 -4.14 33.73 -8.78
C LEU A 583 -4.90 35.03 -9.09
N VAL A 584 -6.12 34.94 -9.62
CA VAL A 584 -7.01 36.08 -9.88
C VAL A 584 -7.46 36.79 -8.59
N GLN A 585 -7.70 36.04 -7.51
CA GLN A 585 -8.10 36.60 -6.21
C GLN A 585 -6.93 37.30 -5.50
N THR A 586 -5.75 36.68 -5.52
CA THR A 586 -4.54 37.18 -4.86
C THR A 586 -4.03 38.48 -5.48
N PHE A 587 -4.22 38.67 -6.78
CA PHE A 587 -3.73 39.85 -7.50
C PHE A 587 -4.89 40.70 -8.04
N PRO A 588 -5.19 41.85 -7.40
CA PRO A 588 -6.31 42.71 -7.81
C PRO A 588 -6.23 43.21 -9.26
N GLN A 589 -5.03 43.25 -9.86
CA GLN A 589 -4.86 43.63 -11.27
C GLN A 589 -5.50 42.63 -12.25
N LEU A 590 -5.77 41.40 -11.81
CA LEU A 590 -6.33 40.31 -12.61
C LEU A 590 -7.83 40.10 -12.41
N GLN A 591 -8.51 40.98 -11.66
CA GLN A 591 -9.95 40.92 -11.42
C GLN A 591 -10.78 41.38 -12.63
N GLY A 592 -10.36 41.01 -13.85
CA GLY A 592 -11.15 41.17 -15.06
C GLY A 592 -12.51 40.50 -14.88
N MET A 593 -13.58 41.25 -15.20
CA MET A 593 -14.99 40.80 -15.09
C MET A 593 -15.41 39.86 -16.22
N ASP A 594 -14.46 39.28 -16.94
CA ASP A 594 -14.80 38.49 -18.12
C ASP A 594 -15.49 37.18 -17.73
N THR A 595 -16.46 36.80 -18.55
CA THR A 595 -17.35 35.67 -18.25
C THR A 595 -16.62 34.33 -18.23
N VAL A 596 -15.42 34.28 -18.83
CA VAL A 596 -14.54 33.11 -18.88
C VAL A 596 -14.11 32.62 -17.50
N HIS A 597 -14.07 33.49 -16.48
CA HIS A 597 -13.73 33.11 -15.09
C HIS A 597 -14.91 32.54 -14.30
N ARG A 598 -16.14 32.52 -14.85
CA ARG A 598 -17.30 31.85 -14.24
C ARG A 598 -17.46 30.44 -14.81
N TRP A 599 -16.48 29.61 -14.51
CA TRP A 599 -16.27 28.32 -15.18
C TRP A 599 -17.11 27.18 -14.58
N GLN A 600 -17.61 27.30 -13.35
CA GLN A 600 -18.32 26.21 -12.66
C GLN A 600 -19.60 25.76 -13.40
N PRO A 601 -20.48 26.66 -13.89
CA PRO A 601 -21.67 26.25 -14.63
C PRO A 601 -21.34 25.62 -16.00
N THR A 602 -20.29 26.10 -16.67
CA THR A 602 -19.83 25.52 -17.95
C THR A 602 -19.16 24.18 -17.74
N TRP A 603 -18.52 23.98 -16.59
CA TRP A 603 -17.90 22.73 -16.18
C TRP A 603 -18.91 21.60 -15.99
N ASP A 604 -19.95 21.80 -15.17
CA ASP A 604 -20.93 20.74 -14.91
C ASP A 604 -21.63 20.31 -16.21
N LYS A 605 -21.93 21.28 -17.08
CA LYS A 605 -22.47 20.99 -18.41
C LYS A 605 -21.47 20.24 -19.28
N ALA A 606 -20.22 20.69 -19.37
CA ALA A 606 -19.19 20.02 -20.15
C ALA A 606 -18.98 18.57 -19.67
N GLN A 607 -18.96 18.34 -18.35
CA GLN A 607 -18.81 17.03 -17.74
C GLN A 607 -19.98 16.11 -18.11
N GLN A 608 -21.20 16.64 -18.10
CA GLN A 608 -22.38 15.92 -18.55
C GLN A 608 -22.32 15.59 -20.05
N ASP A 609 -22.02 16.59 -20.90
CA ASP A 609 -21.93 16.40 -22.36
C ASP A 609 -20.88 15.35 -22.71
N GLN A 610 -19.72 15.37 -22.05
CA GLN A 610 -18.65 14.38 -22.24
C GLN A 610 -19.06 12.97 -21.81
N ARG A 611 -19.80 12.85 -20.70
CA ARG A 611 -20.38 11.56 -20.26
C ARG A 611 -21.35 11.02 -21.29
N ASP A 612 -22.22 11.88 -21.83
CA ASP A 612 -23.21 11.49 -22.82
C ASP A 612 -22.56 11.03 -24.14
N VAL A 613 -21.51 11.75 -24.60
CA VAL A 613 -20.69 11.36 -25.76
C VAL A 613 -20.01 10.01 -25.52
N PHE A 614 -19.39 9.82 -24.34
CA PHE A 614 -18.73 8.55 -24.02
C PHE A 614 -19.75 7.39 -23.96
N LEU A 615 -20.92 7.62 -23.38
CA LEU A 615 -22.01 6.64 -23.35
C LEU A 615 -22.49 6.28 -24.75
N GLU A 616 -22.68 7.25 -25.64
CA GLU A 616 -23.05 6.99 -27.04
C GLU A 616 -21.98 6.16 -27.77
N TYR A 617 -20.71 6.45 -27.49
CA TYR A 617 -19.58 5.70 -28.01
C TYR A 617 -19.58 4.23 -27.54
N LEU A 618 -19.90 3.98 -26.27
CA LEU A 618 -19.98 2.63 -25.68
C LEU A 618 -21.24 1.84 -26.12
N LYS A 619 -22.36 2.50 -26.42
CA LYS A 619 -23.63 1.86 -26.84
C LYS A 619 -23.49 0.99 -28.10
N ASN A 620 -22.42 1.17 -28.88
CA ASN A 620 -22.14 0.37 -30.07
C ASN A 620 -20.82 -0.40 -29.92
N PRO A 621 -20.78 -1.51 -29.14
CA PRO A 621 -19.55 -2.26 -28.87
C PRO A 621 -18.76 -2.68 -30.11
N SER A 622 -19.44 -3.15 -31.15
CA SER A 622 -18.78 -3.51 -32.41
C SER A 622 -18.05 -2.33 -33.08
N THR A 623 -18.63 -1.13 -33.01
CA THR A 623 -18.03 0.09 -33.56
C THR A 623 -16.87 0.56 -32.69
N PHE A 624 -17.04 0.50 -31.37
CA PHE A 624 -15.99 0.79 -30.40
C PHE A 624 -14.76 -0.10 -30.65
N LEU A 625 -14.95 -1.43 -30.67
CA LEU A 625 -13.85 -2.40 -30.85
C LEU A 625 -13.20 -2.34 -32.24
N ARG A 626 -13.88 -1.75 -33.24
CA ARG A 626 -13.28 -1.50 -34.55
C ARG A 626 -12.38 -0.28 -34.55
N LYS A 627 -12.75 0.77 -33.80
CA LYS A 627 -11.98 2.01 -33.67
C LYS A 627 -10.85 1.88 -32.65
N THR A 628 -11.06 1.09 -31.61
CA THR A 628 -10.11 0.82 -30.53
C THR A 628 -9.32 -0.46 -30.83
N SER A 629 -8.17 -0.33 -31.49
CA SER A 629 -7.36 -1.49 -31.93
C SER A 629 -6.23 -1.86 -30.96
N ARG A 630 -5.91 -0.98 -29.99
CA ARG A 630 -4.79 -1.14 -29.07
C ARG A 630 -5.18 -1.98 -27.84
N PRO A 631 -4.41 -3.02 -27.49
CA PRO A 631 -4.60 -3.77 -26.26
C PRO A 631 -4.59 -2.91 -24.99
N GLU A 632 -3.86 -1.79 -25.01
CA GLU A 632 -3.77 -0.84 -23.90
C GLU A 632 -5.10 -0.15 -23.63
N ASP A 633 -5.82 0.29 -24.68
CA ASP A 633 -7.10 1.01 -24.54
C ASP A 633 -8.19 0.11 -23.95
N ILE A 634 -8.22 -1.16 -24.36
CA ILE A 634 -9.14 -2.15 -23.79
C ILE A 634 -8.79 -2.45 -22.34
N ALA A 635 -7.50 -2.49 -21.98
CA ALA A 635 -7.07 -2.65 -20.59
C ALA A 635 -7.44 -1.43 -19.73
N MET A 636 -7.38 -0.20 -20.28
CA MET A 636 -7.85 1.02 -19.61
C MET A 636 -9.37 1.00 -19.41
N LEU A 637 -10.16 0.61 -20.42
CA LEU A 637 -11.60 0.45 -20.26
C LEU A 637 -11.92 -0.61 -19.19
N ARG A 638 -11.17 -1.72 -19.20
CA ARG A 638 -11.30 -2.75 -18.17
C ARG A 638 -10.95 -2.23 -16.79
N PHE A 639 -9.92 -1.38 -16.69
CA PHE A 639 -9.59 -0.69 -15.44
C PHE A 639 -10.76 0.16 -14.96
N GLU A 640 -11.30 1.05 -15.79
CA GLU A 640 -12.44 1.90 -15.40
C GLU A 640 -13.65 1.09 -14.93
N ALA A 641 -14.00 0.03 -15.64
CA ALA A 641 -15.12 -0.85 -15.26
C ALA A 641 -14.86 -1.71 -14.01
N GLN A 642 -13.61 -2.13 -13.78
CA GLN A 642 -13.25 -3.02 -12.65
C GLN A 642 -12.94 -2.22 -11.38
N THR A 643 -12.26 -1.09 -11.51
CA THR A 643 -11.74 -0.31 -10.38
C THR A 643 -12.59 0.93 -10.11
N ARG A 644 -13.02 1.67 -11.12
CA ARG A 644 -13.69 2.97 -10.94
C ARG A 644 -15.19 2.98 -11.22
N ALA A 645 -15.86 1.83 -11.30
CA ALA A 645 -17.29 1.75 -11.62
C ALA A 645 -18.19 2.65 -10.73
N GLY A 646 -17.79 2.93 -9.49
CA GLY A 646 -18.54 3.79 -8.56
C GLY A 646 -18.47 5.30 -8.87
N ALA A 647 -17.52 5.72 -9.71
CA ALA A 647 -17.39 7.08 -10.23
C ALA A 647 -18.35 7.36 -11.40
N TYR A 648 -18.94 6.32 -11.98
CA TYR A 648 -19.81 6.42 -13.17
C TYR A 648 -21.29 6.25 -12.82
N ALA A 649 -22.13 6.81 -13.68
CA ALA A 649 -23.56 6.48 -13.67
C ALA A 649 -23.76 4.98 -14.01
N PRO A 650 -24.80 4.33 -13.47
CA PRO A 650 -25.00 2.88 -13.64
C PRO A 650 -25.06 2.42 -15.10
N ASP A 651 -25.63 3.23 -15.98
CA ASP A 651 -25.76 2.96 -17.41
C ASP A 651 -24.42 3.03 -18.16
N VAL A 652 -23.53 3.95 -17.79
CA VAL A 652 -22.16 4.02 -18.32
C VAL A 652 -21.37 2.79 -17.89
N ALA A 653 -21.45 2.40 -16.61
CA ALA A 653 -20.78 1.20 -16.10
C ALA A 653 -21.29 -0.08 -16.78
N GLU A 654 -22.60 -0.18 -17.01
CA GLU A 654 -23.20 -1.29 -17.77
C GLU A 654 -22.71 -1.29 -19.23
N ALA A 655 -22.66 -0.14 -19.89
CA ALA A 655 -22.18 -0.01 -21.26
C ALA A 655 -20.71 -0.42 -21.40
N MET A 656 -19.83 -0.04 -20.47
CA MET A 656 -18.44 -0.51 -20.45
C MET A 656 -18.35 -2.03 -20.36
N ASN A 657 -19.15 -2.65 -19.49
CA ASN A 657 -19.18 -4.11 -19.34
C ASN A 657 -19.71 -4.83 -20.58
N MET A 658 -20.67 -4.25 -21.31
CA MET A 658 -21.13 -4.79 -22.60
C MET A 658 -20.00 -4.81 -23.64
N VAL A 659 -19.22 -3.74 -23.73
CA VAL A 659 -18.06 -3.66 -24.63
C VAL A 659 -17.01 -4.71 -24.27
N LEU A 660 -16.68 -4.84 -22.98
CA LEU A 660 -15.69 -5.80 -22.49
C LEU A 660 -16.12 -7.25 -22.75
N LYS A 661 -17.40 -7.57 -22.56
CA LYS A 661 -17.94 -8.89 -22.86
C LYS A 661 -17.79 -9.24 -24.34
N GLU A 662 -18.14 -8.33 -25.24
CA GLU A 662 -17.97 -8.55 -26.68
C GLU A 662 -16.48 -8.67 -27.07
N ALA A 663 -15.59 -7.93 -26.41
CA ALA A 663 -14.15 -8.03 -26.61
C ALA A 663 -13.61 -9.40 -26.19
N GLU A 664 -14.08 -9.95 -25.06
CA GLU A 664 -13.75 -11.31 -24.61
C GLU A 664 -14.26 -12.37 -25.60
N GLU A 665 -15.49 -12.24 -26.09
CA GLU A 665 -16.08 -13.13 -27.11
C GLU A 665 -15.28 -13.12 -28.43
N ARG A 666 -14.66 -11.98 -28.77
CA ARG A 666 -13.74 -11.84 -29.92
C ARG A 666 -12.30 -12.28 -29.63
N GLY A 667 -11.99 -12.74 -28.41
CA GLY A 667 -10.68 -13.23 -28.02
C GLY A 667 -9.64 -12.16 -27.66
N ILE A 668 -10.08 -10.94 -27.34
CA ILE A 668 -9.18 -9.85 -26.93
C ILE A 668 -8.77 -10.05 -25.47
N LYS A 669 -7.54 -10.50 -25.24
CA LYS A 669 -7.03 -10.84 -23.89
C LYS A 669 -7.08 -9.68 -22.90
N SER A 670 -6.85 -8.45 -23.34
CA SER A 670 -6.88 -7.25 -22.48
C SER A 670 -8.25 -6.93 -21.88
N ALA A 671 -9.33 -7.55 -22.37
CA ALA A 671 -10.67 -7.39 -21.81
C ALA A 671 -10.88 -8.19 -20.52
N SER A 672 -10.04 -9.22 -20.29
CA SER A 672 -10.08 -10.03 -19.08
C SER A 672 -9.64 -9.24 -17.85
N THR A 673 -9.96 -9.77 -16.66
CA THR A 673 -9.59 -9.16 -15.36
C THR A 673 -8.13 -8.74 -15.31
N ILE A 674 -7.90 -7.46 -15.06
CA ILE A 674 -6.57 -6.90 -14.93
C ILE A 674 -6.02 -7.14 -13.52
N PRO A 675 -4.70 -7.28 -13.37
CA PRO A 675 -4.09 -7.48 -12.06
C PRO A 675 -4.17 -6.21 -11.20
N LYS A 676 -4.20 -6.38 -9.87
CA LYS A 676 -4.32 -5.30 -8.87
C LYS A 676 -3.19 -4.25 -8.93
N TRP A 677 -2.03 -4.64 -9.45
CA TRP A 677 -0.88 -3.77 -9.61
C TRP A 677 -0.93 -2.93 -10.90
N PHE A 678 -1.93 -3.15 -11.77
CA PHE A 678 -2.10 -2.36 -12.98
C PHE A 678 -2.44 -0.91 -12.61
N ILE A 679 -1.65 0.02 -13.14
CA ILE A 679 -1.87 1.46 -13.01
C ILE A 679 -1.89 2.04 -14.42
N PRO A 680 -2.99 2.68 -14.85
CA PRO A 680 -3.03 3.33 -16.15
C PRO A 680 -2.11 4.56 -16.18
N ASN A 681 -1.60 4.89 -17.36
CA ASN A 681 -0.65 5.99 -17.54
C ASN A 681 -1.19 7.35 -17.08
N TYR A 682 -2.47 7.65 -17.32
CA TYR A 682 -3.11 8.92 -16.97
C TYR A 682 -3.23 9.17 -15.47
N GLN A 683 -3.09 8.13 -14.64
CA GLN A 683 -3.14 8.23 -13.19
C GLN A 683 -1.79 8.64 -12.57
N VAL A 684 -0.70 8.58 -13.35
CA VAL A 684 0.65 8.91 -12.92
C VAL A 684 1.17 10.11 -13.71
N LYS A 685 1.36 11.24 -13.03
CA LYS A 685 2.02 12.41 -13.61
C LYS A 685 3.53 12.13 -13.68
N LEU A 686 4.09 12.09 -14.88
CA LEU A 686 5.53 11.98 -15.07
C LEU A 686 6.16 13.37 -14.94
N GLU A 687 7.23 13.46 -14.18
CA GLU A 687 8.01 14.67 -13.99
C GLU A 687 9.45 14.43 -14.48
N LYS A 688 10.40 15.14 -13.88
CA LYS A 688 11.82 15.14 -14.23
C LYS A 688 12.40 13.73 -14.39
N ARG A 689 13.08 13.49 -15.52
CA ARG A 689 13.92 12.30 -15.69
C ARG A 689 15.14 12.40 -14.77
N ILE A 690 15.32 11.41 -13.89
CA ILE A 690 16.42 11.35 -12.92
C ILE A 690 17.44 10.26 -13.22
N GLY A 691 17.12 9.34 -14.13
CA GLY A 691 18.05 8.28 -14.50
C GLY A 691 17.74 7.68 -15.86
N ASP A 692 18.78 7.17 -16.50
CA ASP A 692 18.70 6.41 -17.74
C ASP A 692 19.52 5.12 -17.63
N GLY A 693 18.84 3.99 -17.48
CA GLY A 693 19.45 2.67 -17.40
C GLY A 693 19.41 1.92 -18.73
N GLY A 694 20.11 0.78 -18.81
CA GLY A 694 20.12 -0.07 -20.01
C GLY A 694 18.72 -0.57 -20.44
N PHE A 695 17.78 -0.69 -19.50
CA PHE A 695 16.46 -1.27 -19.73
C PHE A 695 15.29 -0.32 -19.49
N ALA A 696 15.51 0.84 -18.87
CA ALA A 696 14.44 1.73 -18.44
C ALA A 696 14.91 3.18 -18.29
N PHE A 697 13.99 4.11 -18.53
CA PHE A 697 14.08 5.47 -18.03
C PHE A 697 13.55 5.53 -16.60
N VAL A 698 14.16 6.34 -15.75
CA VAL A 698 13.72 6.59 -14.38
C VAL A 698 13.31 8.05 -14.29
N ASN A 699 12.05 8.28 -13.94
CA ASN A 699 11.45 9.59 -13.77
C ASN A 699 11.02 9.76 -12.31
N LEU A 700 11.10 10.99 -11.80
CA LEU A 700 10.20 11.41 -10.72
C LEU A 700 8.79 11.50 -11.28
N GLY A 701 7.80 11.36 -10.42
CA GLY A 701 6.41 11.54 -10.79
C GLY A 701 5.52 11.68 -9.57
N LYS A 702 4.24 11.90 -9.82
CA LYS A 702 3.21 11.92 -8.79
C LYS A 702 2.13 10.90 -9.10
N TRP A 703 1.72 10.17 -8.08
CA TRP A 703 0.60 9.23 -8.13
C TRP A 703 -0.38 9.61 -7.02
N PHE A 704 -1.56 10.13 -7.38
CA PHE A 704 -2.51 10.76 -6.45
C PHE A 704 -1.85 11.76 -5.49
N GLY A 705 -1.11 12.73 -6.03
CA GLY A 705 -0.43 13.75 -5.22
C GLY A 705 0.80 13.26 -4.44
N THR A 706 1.02 11.95 -4.31
CA THR A 706 2.19 11.37 -3.64
C THR A 706 3.38 11.26 -4.60
N ASP A 707 4.55 11.72 -4.16
CA ASP A 707 5.80 11.59 -4.90
C ASP A 707 6.20 10.12 -5.09
N VAL A 708 6.49 9.74 -6.33
CA VAL A 708 6.86 8.39 -6.73
C VAL A 708 8.05 8.41 -7.69
N VAL A 709 8.78 7.28 -7.75
CA VAL A 709 9.77 7.03 -8.79
C VAL A 709 9.18 6.09 -9.82
N VAL A 710 9.07 6.55 -11.07
CA VAL A 710 8.48 5.80 -12.16
C VAL A 710 9.59 5.24 -13.05
N LYS A 711 9.67 3.90 -13.12
CA LYS A 711 10.61 3.19 -13.98
C LYS A 711 9.92 2.76 -15.26
N ARG A 712 10.08 3.55 -16.33
CA ARG A 712 9.50 3.26 -17.64
C ARG A 712 10.43 2.38 -18.45
N LEU A 713 10.01 1.16 -18.74
CA LEU A 713 10.79 0.25 -19.57
C LEU A 713 10.98 0.85 -20.96
N LYS A 714 12.20 0.77 -21.49
CA LYS A 714 12.46 1.16 -22.87
C LYS A 714 11.73 0.18 -23.77
N PRO A 715 11.06 0.64 -24.86
CA PRO A 715 10.56 -0.29 -25.86
C PRO A 715 11.73 -1.18 -26.29
N VAL A 716 11.51 -2.49 -26.24
CA VAL A 716 12.51 -3.47 -26.67
C VAL A 716 12.81 -3.14 -28.12
N LYS A 717 13.91 -2.42 -28.37
CA LYS A 717 14.41 -2.30 -29.74
C LYS A 717 14.69 -3.74 -30.15
N ASP A 718 14.10 -4.19 -31.26
CA ASP A 718 14.39 -5.46 -31.94
C ASP A 718 15.85 -5.52 -32.44
N LYS A 719 16.81 -5.03 -31.65
CA LYS A 719 18.21 -5.28 -31.83
C LYS A 719 18.44 -6.71 -31.36
N LYS A 720 18.17 -7.66 -32.26
CA LYS A 720 18.57 -9.08 -32.21
C LYS A 720 20.10 -9.24 -32.26
N THR A 721 20.83 -8.30 -31.68
CA THR A 721 22.27 -8.12 -31.79
C THR A 721 22.84 -7.91 -30.42
N ILE A 722 23.86 -8.70 -30.10
CA ILE A 722 24.69 -8.52 -28.91
C ILE A 722 25.42 -7.17 -29.07
N PRO A 723 25.53 -6.34 -28.01
CA PRO A 723 26.27 -5.07 -28.07
C PRO A 723 27.73 -5.27 -28.51
N GLU A 724 28.42 -4.18 -28.87
CA GLU A 724 29.85 -4.26 -29.18
C GLU A 724 30.66 -4.67 -27.94
N ARG A 725 31.80 -5.33 -28.17
CA ARG A 725 32.66 -5.84 -27.10
C ARG A 725 33.15 -4.70 -26.19
N PRO A 726 32.86 -4.73 -24.88
CA PRO A 726 33.48 -3.80 -23.93
C PRO A 726 34.99 -4.00 -23.87
N ALA A 727 35.76 -2.91 -23.78
CA ALA A 727 37.24 -2.95 -23.80
C ALA A 727 37.88 -3.80 -22.68
N ILE A 728 37.14 -4.04 -21.60
CA ILE A 728 37.59 -4.87 -20.47
C ILE A 728 37.58 -6.38 -20.75
N PHE A 729 36.85 -6.84 -21.77
CA PHE A 729 36.75 -8.26 -22.09
C PHE A 729 37.85 -8.71 -23.05
N LYS A 730 38.59 -9.75 -22.68
CA LYS A 730 39.52 -10.43 -23.60
C LYS A 730 38.74 -11.16 -24.70
N ASP A 731 39.40 -11.45 -25.82
CA ASP A 731 38.76 -12.04 -27.00
C ASP A 731 38.03 -13.35 -26.69
N LYS A 732 38.67 -14.26 -25.93
CA LYS A 732 38.07 -15.55 -25.53
C LYS A 732 36.88 -15.39 -24.57
N GLU A 733 36.97 -14.45 -23.63
CA GLU A 733 35.90 -14.16 -22.67
C GLU A 733 34.68 -13.61 -23.40
N TRP A 734 34.90 -12.70 -24.36
CA TRP A 734 33.82 -12.14 -25.16
C TRP A 734 33.21 -13.15 -26.13
N ASP A 735 34.01 -13.99 -26.78
CA ASP A 735 33.48 -15.07 -27.65
C ASP A 735 32.54 -15.99 -26.88
N LEU A 736 32.91 -16.36 -25.64
CA LEU A 736 32.06 -17.18 -24.79
C LEU A 736 30.74 -16.47 -24.47
N VAL A 737 30.78 -15.19 -24.06
CA VAL A 737 29.58 -14.38 -23.82
C VAL A 737 28.71 -14.30 -25.08
N GLN A 738 29.31 -14.10 -26.25
CA GLN A 738 28.57 -14.04 -27.52
C GLN A 738 27.85 -15.35 -27.87
N ARG A 739 28.45 -16.49 -27.52
CA ARG A 739 27.89 -17.83 -27.77
C ARG A 739 26.82 -18.22 -26.75
N MET A 740 26.96 -17.77 -25.49
CA MET A 740 25.94 -17.97 -24.45
C MET A 740 24.72 -17.08 -24.70
N CYS A 741 24.94 -15.85 -25.14
CA CYS A 741 23.90 -14.84 -25.33
C CYS A 741 23.36 -14.76 -26.76
N ARG A 742 23.49 -15.82 -27.57
CA ARG A 742 22.85 -15.88 -28.90
C ARG A 742 21.35 -15.70 -28.75
N TRP A 743 20.76 -14.82 -29.56
CA TRP A 743 19.32 -14.56 -29.52
C TRP A 743 18.49 -15.84 -29.69
N ASP A 744 18.81 -16.64 -30.71
CA ASP A 744 18.21 -17.95 -30.97
C ASP A 744 18.65 -18.97 -29.90
N PRO A 745 17.72 -19.47 -29.05
CA PRO A 745 18.04 -20.43 -28.00
C PRO A 745 18.67 -21.72 -28.52
N GLN A 746 18.32 -22.17 -29.73
CA GLN A 746 18.86 -23.40 -30.31
C GLN A 746 20.33 -23.26 -30.74
N LYS A 747 20.82 -22.03 -30.89
CA LYS A 747 22.20 -21.71 -31.26
C LYS A 747 23.08 -21.38 -30.05
N ARG A 748 22.53 -21.40 -28.83
CA ARG A 748 23.30 -21.15 -27.61
C ARG A 748 24.19 -22.35 -27.31
N ILE A 749 25.39 -22.06 -26.86
CA ILE A 749 26.32 -23.09 -26.39
C ILE A 749 25.74 -23.81 -25.16
N GLY A 750 25.87 -25.14 -25.10
CA GLY A 750 25.41 -25.93 -23.96
C GLY A 750 26.27 -25.72 -22.72
N ILE A 751 25.66 -25.78 -21.53
CA ILE A 751 26.30 -25.44 -20.25
C ILE A 751 27.58 -26.26 -19.97
N GLY A 752 27.64 -27.53 -20.36
CA GLY A 752 28.85 -28.36 -20.21
C GLY A 752 30.04 -27.86 -21.03
N ALA A 753 29.79 -27.27 -22.20
CA ALA A 753 30.85 -26.65 -23.01
C ALA A 753 31.24 -25.27 -22.47
N VAL A 754 30.30 -24.53 -21.86
CA VAL A 754 30.60 -23.27 -21.15
C VAL A 754 31.58 -23.52 -20.00
N ILE A 755 31.30 -24.49 -19.14
CA ILE A 755 32.15 -24.84 -17.99
C ILE A 755 33.57 -25.14 -18.46
N LYS A 756 33.72 -25.98 -19.50
CA LYS A 756 35.03 -26.35 -20.06
C LYS A 756 35.80 -25.15 -20.65
N ILE A 757 35.10 -24.19 -21.27
CA ILE A 757 35.74 -22.97 -21.80
C ILE A 757 36.13 -22.02 -20.66
N LEU A 758 35.33 -21.92 -19.60
CA LEU A 758 35.66 -21.13 -18.41
C LEU A 758 36.89 -21.70 -17.69
N GLU A 759 37.00 -23.02 -17.59
CA GLU A 759 38.20 -23.70 -17.09
C GLU A 759 39.44 -23.36 -17.94
N ASP A 760 39.34 -23.40 -19.27
CA ASP A 760 40.45 -23.03 -20.18
C ASP A 760 40.83 -21.54 -20.07
N ILE A 761 39.85 -20.65 -19.94
CA ILE A 761 40.08 -19.22 -19.71
C ILE A 761 40.78 -19.00 -18.36
N GLY A 762 40.31 -19.68 -17.30
CA GLY A 762 40.92 -19.63 -15.97
C GLY A 762 42.37 -20.11 -15.97
N VAL A 763 42.64 -21.24 -16.65
CA VAL A 763 43.99 -21.79 -16.82
C VAL A 763 44.88 -20.86 -17.66
N SER A 764 44.36 -20.28 -18.75
CA SER A 764 45.09 -19.33 -19.59
C SER A 764 45.47 -18.06 -18.81
N ASN A 765 44.55 -17.54 -18.00
CA ASN A 765 44.81 -16.38 -17.12
C ASN A 765 45.85 -16.70 -16.04
N LEU A 766 45.84 -17.91 -15.46
CA LEU A 766 46.86 -18.40 -14.51
C LEU A 766 48.26 -18.50 -15.13
N ILE A 767 48.34 -18.88 -16.42
CA ILE A 767 49.59 -18.97 -17.18
C ILE A 767 50.12 -17.57 -17.52
N GLU A 768 49.26 -16.63 -17.94
CA GLU A 768 49.62 -15.24 -18.23
C GLU A 768 50.10 -14.46 -16.99
N THR A 769 49.55 -14.75 -15.81
CA THR A 769 50.01 -14.17 -14.53
C THR A 769 51.22 -14.89 -13.93
N GLY A 770 51.85 -15.81 -14.67
CA GLY A 770 53.08 -16.50 -14.27
C GLY A 770 52.93 -17.38 -13.03
N GLY A 771 51.72 -17.94 -12.79
CA GLY A 771 51.47 -18.86 -11.67
C GLY A 771 51.60 -18.23 -10.27
N LYS A 772 51.66 -16.90 -10.13
CA LYS A 772 51.59 -16.24 -8.82
C LYS A 772 50.13 -15.97 -8.44
N ILE A 773 49.57 -16.80 -7.57
CA ILE A 773 48.47 -16.37 -6.70
C ILE A 773 49.13 -15.63 -5.53
N GLY A 774 49.14 -14.31 -5.58
CA GLY A 774 49.49 -13.48 -4.42
C GLY A 774 48.30 -13.39 -3.45
N PRO A 775 48.53 -13.15 -2.14
CA PRO A 775 47.47 -13.05 -1.17
C PRO A 775 46.62 -11.80 -1.46
N THR A 776 45.31 -11.94 -1.29
CA THR A 776 44.36 -10.83 -1.25
C THR A 776 44.75 -9.88 -0.12
N LYS A 777 45.58 -8.87 -0.42
CA LYS A 777 45.86 -7.79 0.51
C LYS A 777 44.67 -6.85 0.55
N ILE A 778 43.95 -6.93 1.65
CA ILE A 778 43.27 -5.79 2.27
C ILE A 778 44.38 -4.79 2.60
N ASP A 779 44.37 -3.61 2.00
CA ASP A 779 45.14 -2.47 2.54
C ASP A 779 44.17 -1.40 3.02
N ALA A 780 43.99 -1.40 4.34
CA ALA A 780 43.55 -0.23 5.08
C ALA A 780 44.73 0.73 5.27
N LYS A 781 44.52 1.98 4.83
CA LYS A 781 45.15 3.24 5.30
C LYS A 781 46.69 3.37 5.27
N THR A 782 47.15 4.49 4.70
CA THR A 782 47.89 5.49 5.50
C THR A 782 47.92 6.90 4.88
N ARG A 783 47.49 7.89 5.66
CA ARG A 783 47.95 9.28 5.57
C ARG A 783 49.47 9.31 5.82
N SER A 784 50.23 10.11 5.08
CA SER A 784 50.89 11.33 5.61
C SER A 784 51.78 12.07 4.60
N LYS A 785 51.72 13.40 4.66
CA LYS A 785 52.72 14.43 4.30
C LYS A 785 53.05 14.69 2.83
N SER A 786 52.35 15.66 2.25
CA SER A 786 52.88 17.02 1.97
C SER A 786 51.73 18.02 2.00
#